data_AF-A0A1M4ZMJ4-F1
#
_entry.id   AF-A0A1M4ZMJ4-F1
#
_cell.length_a   1.000
_cell.length_b   1.000
_cell.length_c   1.000
_cell.angle_alpha   90.00
_cell.angle_beta   90.00
_cell.angle_gamma   90.00
#
_symmetry.space_group_name_H-M   'P 1'
#
loop_
_entity.id
_entity.type
_entity.pdbx_description
1 polymer ?
#
loop_
_entity_poly.entity_id
_entity_poly.type
_entity_poly.pdbx_seq_one_letter_code
_entity_poly.pdbx_strand_id
1 'polypeptide(L)'
;MHIALVNAFPTMASTAEVEYIKRFKRVAEARGHHAYEVVTSDDIHCCAPDFVIATHEFTPKLTPFFTVGALWSPPAFYAGDPLRIRSILSHDAYLVGSPHVGQFLDDLEFSTGTQKPRSDFLFLPTAPATDFVPRPDGHAYELVYVGVHWDGKRHSGLLEQLHASGDIALYGPAGNWRGYEGSFRGEVPYDGISMQAALARHGIALCVHKDDHRAADTPSMRLFEAAAAGCLIITDEIPFAGRVLGDSVFRLDLTQAPEINAARVREIIAFANADPAAAGAMARRSHDILKRDFSLEDAVDRCCDFVTEAKEHLRKTYRSGAEFAAASSGAPDAPLVDIIIRTGGRTLDFVKRSLRSIADQSVGRYRVILADYNGRDDVAALATSERTERLSIDYLRCANTGLRSSTLWAGLRQVTAPYFAMLDDDDTVMPDHFGHLLATARDHPGHPLYYGGVVRVEEDPIEFMSQPNFTGPMDIEVPELRELKFMDGFDLIRLVNFDNYIQSNAWIARASCLDDRTLVDPALTVAEDMYLYLMLARFGAFRLSPSPTALWNWRSASTGNSMDAVDLSVWQHSLDRLSIRLNQEVMGDGFRFSTSRSIATLAPAIADQASRPPRLPIDAFTPLRGLVINERRANLNPHEDGGVWTAATESEIELLLSERVSEANVELAFTVAGATGRPQSIDIQINGEPVFRGPARTWQQQHLSRLVHFKSETARLKLRLRCAYTISPAEQGKGGDTRQIGIFLSGILVSRPKRDAVAASESQAA
;
A
#
# COMPACT_ATOMS: atom_id res chain seq x y z
N MET A 1 -11.65 18.29 -15.72
CA MET A 1 -11.76 17.32 -14.61
C MET A 1 -10.64 17.57 -13.61
N HIS A 2 -10.82 17.17 -12.35
CA HIS A 2 -9.80 17.11 -11.31
C HIS A 2 -9.20 15.69 -11.28
N ILE A 3 -7.89 15.57 -11.47
CA ILE A 3 -7.19 14.29 -11.65
C ILE A 3 -6.08 14.19 -10.62
N ALA A 4 -6.12 13.18 -9.76
CA ALA A 4 -5.02 12.91 -8.83
C ALA A 4 -4.11 11.79 -9.37
N LEU A 5 -2.81 12.01 -9.44
CA LEU A 5 -1.82 10.99 -9.79
C LEU A 5 -0.98 10.66 -8.56
N VAL A 6 -0.99 9.38 -8.17
CA VAL A 6 -0.31 8.95 -6.96
C VAL A 6 1.18 8.78 -7.23
N ASN A 7 2.02 9.55 -6.53
CA ASN A 7 3.45 9.29 -6.46
C ASN A 7 3.69 8.10 -5.51
N ALA A 8 3.86 6.92 -6.08
CA ALA A 8 4.05 5.69 -5.32
C ALA A 8 5.41 5.61 -4.60
N PHE A 9 6.38 6.47 -4.91
CA PHE A 9 7.74 6.41 -4.34
C PHE A 9 8.16 7.76 -3.75
N PRO A 10 7.44 8.28 -2.75
CA PRO A 10 7.65 9.63 -2.21
C PRO A 10 8.99 9.81 -1.50
N THR A 11 9.68 8.72 -1.17
CA THR A 11 10.99 8.71 -0.49
C THR A 11 12.17 8.47 -1.43
N MET A 12 11.92 8.48 -2.75
CA MET A 12 12.94 8.49 -3.79
C MET A 12 12.98 9.84 -4.50
N ALA A 13 14.17 10.44 -4.62
CA ALA A 13 14.33 11.77 -5.23
C ALA A 13 13.92 11.81 -6.72
N SER A 14 14.15 10.69 -7.42
CA SER A 14 13.96 10.58 -8.87
C SER A 14 13.45 9.18 -9.22
N THR A 15 12.21 9.08 -9.69
CA THR A 15 11.64 7.85 -10.28
C THR A 15 10.99 8.11 -11.62
N ALA A 16 10.84 7.04 -12.41
CA ALA A 16 10.22 7.09 -13.72
C ALA A 16 8.77 7.62 -13.61
N GLU A 17 8.06 7.21 -12.56
CA GLU A 17 6.71 7.64 -12.22
C GLU A 17 6.66 9.14 -11.93
N VAL A 18 7.60 9.69 -11.16
CA VAL A 18 7.66 11.13 -10.87
C VAL A 18 7.81 11.92 -12.17
N GLU A 19 8.73 11.53 -13.05
CA GLU A 19 8.92 12.21 -14.34
C GLU A 19 7.67 12.11 -15.23
N TYR A 20 6.99 10.97 -15.23
CA TYR A 20 5.70 10.83 -15.93
C TYR A 20 4.61 11.72 -15.33
N ILE A 21 4.48 11.79 -14.00
CA ILE A 21 3.50 12.63 -13.30
C ILE A 21 3.72 14.10 -13.67
N LYS A 22 4.97 14.59 -13.69
CA LYS A 22 5.25 15.98 -14.08
C LYS A 22 4.82 16.28 -15.52
N ARG A 23 5.08 15.37 -16.46
CA ARG A 23 4.64 15.50 -17.86
C ARG A 23 3.12 15.49 -17.99
N PHE A 24 2.48 14.51 -17.34
CA PHE A 24 1.02 14.36 -17.35
C PHE A 24 0.34 15.62 -16.84
N LYS A 25 0.82 16.18 -15.70
CA LYS A 25 0.23 17.40 -15.12
C LYS A 25 0.25 18.56 -16.10
N ARG A 26 1.38 18.81 -16.76
CA ARG A 26 1.49 19.90 -17.75
C ARG A 26 0.54 19.71 -18.92
N VAL A 27 0.48 18.50 -19.47
CA VAL A 27 -0.41 18.19 -20.59
C VAL A 27 -1.87 18.32 -20.16
N ALA A 28 -2.26 17.73 -19.02
CA ALA A 28 -3.61 17.82 -18.48
C ALA A 28 -4.04 19.28 -18.25
N GLU A 29 -3.17 20.12 -17.68
CA GLU A 29 -3.42 21.55 -17.49
C GLU A 29 -3.60 22.28 -18.83
N ALA A 30 -2.75 21.99 -19.83
CA ALA A 30 -2.88 22.55 -21.17
C ALA A 30 -4.17 22.10 -21.88
N ARG A 31 -4.71 20.92 -21.53
CA ARG A 31 -6.01 20.40 -22.00
C ARG A 31 -7.20 20.92 -21.18
N GLY A 32 -6.98 21.77 -20.16
CA GLY A 32 -8.05 22.36 -19.35
C GLY A 32 -8.51 21.51 -18.16
N HIS A 33 -7.69 20.55 -17.74
CA HIS A 33 -7.92 19.76 -16.52
C HIS A 33 -7.08 20.31 -15.36
N HIS A 34 -7.47 19.98 -14.13
CA HIS A 34 -6.66 20.23 -12.94
C HIS A 34 -6.01 18.91 -12.53
N ALA A 35 -4.68 18.86 -12.50
CA ALA A 35 -3.95 17.64 -12.16
C ALA A 35 -3.12 17.83 -10.89
N TYR A 36 -3.20 16.87 -9.97
CA TYR A 36 -2.54 16.87 -8.67
C TYR A 36 -1.54 15.73 -8.61
N GLU A 37 -0.37 16.01 -8.05
CA GLU A 37 0.51 14.94 -7.56
C GLU A 37 0.16 14.75 -6.09
N VAL A 38 -0.14 13.51 -5.70
CA VAL A 38 -0.55 13.15 -4.35
C VAL A 38 0.29 11.99 -3.85
N VAL A 39 0.49 11.89 -2.53
CA VAL A 39 1.26 10.79 -1.92
C VAL A 39 0.35 9.91 -1.06
N THR A 40 -0.50 10.54 -0.25
CA THR A 40 -1.32 9.87 0.76
C THR A 40 -2.81 9.86 0.40
N SER A 41 -3.56 9.00 1.07
CA SER A 41 -5.03 9.02 1.00
C SER A 41 -5.64 10.35 1.46
N ASP A 42 -5.00 11.05 2.41
CA ASP A 42 -5.44 12.39 2.84
C ASP A 42 -5.19 13.45 1.77
N ASP A 43 -4.08 13.37 1.02
CA ASP A 43 -3.85 14.27 -0.12
C ASP A 43 -4.95 14.13 -1.17
N ILE A 44 -5.41 12.89 -1.42
CA ILE A 44 -6.53 12.59 -2.31
C ILE A 44 -7.83 13.20 -1.77
N HIS A 45 -8.12 13.04 -0.47
CA HIS A 45 -9.28 13.70 0.14
C HIS A 45 -9.21 15.22 0.06
N CYS A 46 -8.04 15.82 0.24
CA CYS A 46 -7.84 17.27 0.19
C CYS A 46 -8.10 17.85 -1.21
N CYS A 47 -7.69 17.16 -2.27
CA CYS A 47 -7.91 17.65 -3.64
C CYS A 47 -9.29 17.29 -4.21
N ALA A 48 -10.00 16.34 -3.59
CA ALA A 48 -11.34 15.89 -3.97
C ALA A 48 -11.49 15.63 -5.49
N PRO A 49 -10.69 14.72 -6.07
CA PRO A 49 -10.57 14.59 -7.51
C PRO A 49 -11.82 13.93 -8.12
N ASP A 50 -12.05 14.17 -9.41
CA ASP A 50 -13.01 13.36 -10.17
C ASP A 50 -12.54 11.90 -10.19
N PHE A 51 -11.24 11.66 -10.38
CA PHE A 51 -10.66 10.32 -10.32
C PHE A 51 -9.17 10.33 -9.95
N VAL A 52 -8.69 9.15 -9.54
CA VAL A 52 -7.31 8.89 -9.14
C VAL A 52 -6.67 7.93 -10.14
N ILE A 53 -5.42 8.20 -10.53
CA ILE A 53 -4.56 7.28 -11.27
C ILE A 53 -3.51 6.73 -10.31
N ALA A 54 -3.58 5.42 -10.02
CA ALA A 54 -2.53 4.71 -9.32
C ALA A 54 -1.41 4.37 -10.33
N THR A 55 -0.28 5.07 -10.26
CA THR A 55 0.81 4.92 -11.25
C THR A 55 1.69 3.70 -11.02
N HIS A 56 1.42 2.93 -9.97
CA HIS A 56 2.15 1.71 -9.65
C HIS A 56 1.25 0.73 -8.90
N GLU A 57 1.41 -0.55 -9.17
CA GLU A 57 0.72 -1.70 -8.58
C GLU A 57 0.96 -1.89 -7.07
N PHE A 58 1.81 -1.07 -6.44
CA PHE A 58 1.94 -1.04 -4.98
C PHE A 58 0.83 -0.21 -4.32
N THR A 59 0.17 0.66 -5.08
CA THR A 59 -0.80 1.63 -4.59
C THR A 59 -2.23 1.06 -4.61
N PRO A 60 -2.79 0.63 -3.47
CA PRO A 60 -4.19 0.22 -3.41
C PRO A 60 -5.14 1.42 -3.47
N LYS A 61 -6.41 1.16 -3.78
CA LYS A 61 -7.52 2.09 -3.52
C LYS A 61 -7.77 2.16 -2.01
N LEU A 62 -7.70 3.37 -1.46
CA LEU A 62 -7.89 3.65 -0.02
C LEU A 62 -8.98 4.69 0.27
N THR A 63 -9.58 5.27 -0.77
CA THR A 63 -10.51 6.40 -0.68
C THR A 63 -11.78 6.11 -1.51
N PRO A 64 -12.89 6.85 -1.29
CA PRO A 64 -14.12 6.67 -2.08
C PRO A 64 -14.03 7.19 -3.51
N PHE A 65 -12.92 7.81 -3.92
CA PHE A 65 -12.77 8.34 -5.26
C PHE A 65 -12.50 7.20 -6.26
N PHE A 66 -13.05 7.36 -7.46
CA PHE A 66 -12.87 6.39 -8.54
C PHE A 66 -11.37 6.27 -8.87
N THR A 67 -10.81 5.09 -8.72
CA THR A 67 -9.37 4.84 -8.80
C THR A 67 -9.08 3.89 -9.95
N VAL A 68 -8.18 4.28 -10.84
CA VAL A 68 -7.79 3.50 -12.02
C VAL A 68 -6.32 3.10 -11.90
N GLY A 69 -6.04 1.81 -12.06
CA GLY A 69 -4.67 1.30 -12.06
C GLY A 69 -4.00 1.51 -13.41
N ALA A 70 -2.89 2.23 -13.47
CA ALA A 70 -2.04 2.32 -14.65
C ALA A 70 -1.07 1.14 -14.69
N LEU A 71 -1.42 0.09 -15.46
CA LEU A 71 -0.69 -1.18 -15.48
C LEU A 71 0.21 -1.27 -16.71
N TRP A 72 1.30 -0.52 -16.70
CA TRP A 72 2.34 -0.51 -17.75
C TRP A 72 3.56 -1.38 -17.44
N SER A 73 3.60 -2.00 -16.26
CA SER A 73 4.67 -2.90 -15.83
C SER A 73 4.42 -4.35 -16.27
N PRO A 74 5.47 -5.16 -16.54
CA PRO A 74 5.32 -6.58 -16.84
C PRO A 74 4.64 -7.36 -15.70
N PRO A 75 3.71 -8.30 -16.00
CA PRO A 75 3.11 -9.16 -14.99
C PRO A 75 4.11 -9.94 -14.14
N ALA A 76 5.27 -10.32 -14.70
CA ALA A 76 6.34 -10.99 -13.96
C ALA A 76 6.80 -10.23 -12.70
N PHE A 77 6.60 -8.90 -12.63
CA PHE A 77 6.98 -8.13 -11.45
C PHE A 77 5.99 -8.27 -10.29
N TYR A 78 4.71 -8.50 -10.54
CA TYR A 78 3.66 -8.49 -9.51
C TYR A 78 2.82 -9.76 -9.41
N ALA A 79 2.82 -10.63 -10.42
CA ALA A 79 2.00 -11.83 -10.45
C ALA A 79 2.24 -12.78 -9.25
N GLY A 80 3.48 -12.80 -8.74
CA GLY A 80 3.88 -13.61 -7.58
C GLY A 80 3.83 -12.88 -6.23
N ASP A 81 3.37 -11.62 -6.18
CA ASP A 81 3.35 -10.80 -4.98
C ASP A 81 1.90 -10.57 -4.50
N PRO A 82 1.44 -11.27 -3.43
CA PRO A 82 0.07 -11.16 -2.95
C PRO A 82 -0.35 -9.73 -2.57
N LEU A 83 0.57 -8.88 -2.11
CA LEU A 83 0.26 -7.50 -1.74
C LEU A 83 -0.08 -6.67 -2.98
N ARG A 84 0.69 -6.85 -4.05
CA ARG A 84 0.47 -6.14 -5.32
C ARG A 84 -0.74 -6.68 -6.06
N ILE A 85 -0.98 -7.99 -6.02
CA ILE A 85 -2.22 -8.58 -6.51
C ILE A 85 -3.43 -7.97 -5.81
N ARG A 86 -3.40 -7.90 -4.48
CA ARG A 86 -4.46 -7.28 -3.67
C ARG A 86 -4.66 -5.80 -4.03
N SER A 87 -3.56 -5.06 -4.21
CA SER A 87 -3.59 -3.67 -4.63
C SER A 87 -4.23 -3.49 -6.02
N ILE A 88 -3.83 -4.27 -7.03
CA ILE A 88 -4.42 -4.25 -8.37
C ILE A 88 -5.92 -4.55 -8.29
N LEU A 89 -6.29 -5.65 -7.63
CA LEU A 89 -7.69 -6.03 -7.45
C LEU A 89 -8.52 -4.97 -6.71
N SER A 90 -7.93 -3.96 -6.08
CA SER A 90 -8.68 -2.94 -5.34
C SER A 90 -9.15 -1.76 -6.20
N HIS A 91 -8.59 -1.57 -7.40
CA HIS A 91 -8.93 -0.46 -8.30
C HIS A 91 -10.32 -0.63 -8.91
N ASP A 92 -11.00 0.45 -9.30
CA ASP A 92 -12.34 0.37 -9.91
C ASP A 92 -12.29 0.00 -11.40
N ALA A 93 -11.17 0.31 -12.06
CA ALA A 93 -10.93 0.06 -13.48
C ALA A 93 -9.41 -0.03 -13.76
N TYR A 94 -9.05 -0.49 -14.96
CA TYR A 94 -7.64 -0.63 -15.38
C TYR A 94 -7.32 0.09 -16.68
N LEU A 95 -6.20 0.79 -16.69
CA LEU A 95 -5.52 1.29 -17.88
C LEU A 95 -4.46 0.26 -18.26
N VAL A 96 -4.68 -0.43 -19.36
CA VAL A 96 -3.89 -1.59 -19.79
C VAL A 96 -2.67 -1.14 -20.59
N GLY A 97 -1.46 -1.53 -20.17
CA GLY A 97 -0.22 -1.16 -20.88
C GLY A 97 0.23 -2.14 -21.96
N SER A 98 -0.27 -3.39 -21.97
CA SER A 98 -0.02 -4.33 -23.07
C SER A 98 -1.11 -5.41 -23.15
N PRO A 99 -1.25 -6.11 -24.29
CA PRO A 99 -2.17 -7.25 -24.40
C PRO A 99 -1.89 -8.35 -23.36
N HIS A 100 -0.62 -8.57 -22.98
CA HIS A 100 -0.27 -9.55 -21.94
C HIS A 100 -0.73 -9.11 -20.54
N VAL A 101 -0.72 -7.81 -20.26
CA VAL A 101 -1.34 -7.27 -19.03
C VAL A 101 -2.85 -7.50 -19.06
N GLY A 102 -3.50 -7.28 -20.20
CA GLY A 102 -4.93 -7.58 -20.40
C GLY A 102 -5.25 -9.05 -20.12
N GLN A 103 -4.47 -9.97 -20.69
CA GLN A 103 -4.60 -11.42 -20.44
C GLN A 103 -4.37 -11.77 -18.97
N PHE A 104 -3.35 -11.19 -18.34
CA PHE A 104 -3.12 -11.40 -16.91
C PHE A 104 -4.34 -10.98 -16.06
N LEU A 105 -4.99 -9.86 -16.40
CA LEU A 105 -6.20 -9.42 -15.72
C LEU A 105 -7.38 -10.38 -15.97
N ASP A 106 -7.51 -10.95 -17.18
CA ASP A 106 -8.49 -12.01 -17.45
C ASP A 106 -8.30 -13.20 -16.51
N ASP A 107 -7.05 -13.69 -16.40
CA ASP A 107 -6.71 -14.82 -15.55
C ASP A 107 -6.90 -14.50 -14.05
N LEU A 108 -6.51 -13.29 -13.64
CA LEU A 108 -6.64 -12.83 -12.26
C LEU A 108 -8.11 -12.73 -11.83
N GLU A 109 -8.97 -12.21 -12.70
CA GLU A 109 -10.37 -11.98 -12.39
C GLU A 109 -11.26 -13.22 -12.59
N PHE A 110 -10.80 -14.22 -13.37
CA PHE A 110 -11.53 -15.44 -13.70
C PHE A 110 -12.16 -16.13 -12.49
N SER A 111 -11.35 -16.48 -11.48
CA SER A 111 -11.84 -17.22 -10.30
C SER A 111 -12.73 -16.37 -9.38
N THR A 112 -12.53 -15.05 -9.38
CA THR A 112 -13.38 -14.11 -8.62
C THR A 112 -14.68 -13.80 -9.34
N GLY A 113 -14.81 -14.18 -10.63
CA GLY A 113 -15.95 -13.84 -11.50
C GLY A 113 -16.22 -12.34 -11.57
N THR A 114 -15.18 -11.53 -11.36
CA THR A 114 -15.23 -10.08 -11.47
C THR A 114 -14.92 -9.70 -12.92
N GLN A 115 -15.49 -8.61 -13.40
CA GLN A 115 -15.14 -8.04 -14.71
C GLN A 115 -15.10 -6.52 -14.57
N LYS A 116 -13.92 -5.98 -14.24
CA LYS A 116 -13.79 -4.52 -14.11
C LYS A 116 -13.60 -3.88 -15.47
N PRO A 117 -14.07 -2.63 -15.66
CA PRO A 117 -13.81 -1.86 -16.87
C PRO A 117 -12.31 -1.77 -17.17
N ARG A 118 -11.94 -1.94 -18.44
CA ARG A 118 -10.57 -1.88 -18.93
C ARG A 118 -10.50 -0.97 -20.14
N SER A 119 -9.40 -0.24 -20.29
CA SER A 119 -9.16 0.54 -21.51
C SER A 119 -9.12 -0.38 -22.74
N ASP A 120 -9.76 0.04 -23.82
CA ASP A 120 -9.66 -0.61 -25.14
C ASP A 120 -8.40 -0.17 -25.91
N PHE A 121 -7.49 0.52 -25.20
CA PHE A 121 -6.30 1.14 -25.71
C PHE A 121 -5.12 0.97 -24.76
N LEU A 122 -3.92 1.12 -25.32
CA LEU A 122 -2.69 1.02 -24.55
C LEU A 122 -2.42 2.34 -23.82
N PHE A 123 -2.45 2.29 -22.49
CA PHE A 123 -2.02 3.41 -21.66
C PHE A 123 -0.57 3.21 -21.26
N LEU A 124 0.32 3.94 -21.94
CA LEU A 124 1.77 3.80 -21.83
C LEU A 124 2.37 5.05 -21.17
N PRO A 125 3.56 4.94 -20.53
CA PRO A 125 4.25 6.07 -19.94
C PRO A 125 4.91 6.93 -21.03
N THR A 126 4.07 7.56 -21.85
CA THR A 126 4.47 8.29 -23.06
C THR A 126 4.89 9.74 -22.79
N ALA A 127 5.26 10.48 -23.83
CA ALA A 127 5.76 11.85 -23.79
C ALA A 127 4.85 12.83 -24.56
N PRO A 128 4.86 14.13 -24.20
CA PRO A 128 4.10 15.17 -24.92
C PRO A 128 4.45 15.24 -26.40
N ALA A 129 3.45 15.54 -27.23
CA ALA A 129 3.66 15.89 -28.61
C ALA A 129 4.49 17.19 -28.68
N THR A 130 5.56 17.16 -29.47
CA THR A 130 6.39 18.33 -29.71
C THR A 130 6.55 18.57 -31.20
N ASP A 131 7.16 19.69 -31.57
CA ASP A 131 7.56 19.91 -32.96
C ASP A 131 8.91 19.27 -33.20
N PHE A 132 9.04 18.61 -34.35
CA PHE A 132 10.31 18.01 -34.73
C PHE A 132 11.34 19.11 -34.99
N VAL A 133 12.41 19.10 -34.21
CA VAL A 133 13.58 19.98 -34.40
C VAL A 133 14.69 19.14 -35.04
N PRO A 134 15.08 19.41 -36.30
CA PRO A 134 16.22 18.74 -36.92
C PRO A 134 17.50 18.96 -36.12
N ARG A 135 18.39 17.97 -36.14
CA ARG A 135 19.72 18.12 -35.55
C ARG A 135 20.45 19.30 -36.23
N PRO A 136 21.07 20.24 -35.48
CA PRO A 136 21.80 21.34 -36.08
C PRO A 136 22.98 20.89 -36.94
N ASP A 137 23.23 21.60 -38.04
CA ASP A 137 24.36 21.32 -38.92
C ASP A 137 25.69 21.38 -38.15
N GLY A 138 26.56 20.41 -38.40
CA GLY A 138 27.88 20.31 -37.75
C GLY A 138 27.89 19.70 -36.34
N HIS A 139 26.73 19.39 -35.75
CA HIS A 139 26.66 18.66 -34.49
C HIS A 139 26.73 17.14 -34.72
N ALA A 140 27.79 16.49 -34.23
CA ALA A 140 27.94 15.04 -34.31
C ALA A 140 26.81 14.31 -33.57
N TYR A 141 26.32 13.20 -34.10
CA TYR A 141 25.41 12.29 -33.41
C TYR A 141 26.17 11.50 -32.35
N GLU A 142 25.74 11.62 -31.09
CA GLU A 142 26.32 10.98 -29.91
C GLU A 142 25.27 10.05 -29.29
N LEU A 143 25.72 8.95 -28.67
CA LEU A 143 24.84 7.98 -28.03
C LEU A 143 24.59 8.35 -26.57
N VAL A 144 23.32 8.35 -26.17
CA VAL A 144 22.91 8.50 -24.77
C VAL A 144 22.11 7.32 -24.26
N TYR A 145 22.34 6.96 -23.00
CA TYR A 145 21.46 6.11 -22.21
C TYR A 145 21.13 6.80 -20.90
N VAL A 146 19.83 6.97 -20.63
CA VAL A 146 19.32 7.52 -19.38
C VAL A 146 18.67 6.41 -18.58
N GLY A 147 19.11 6.16 -17.35
CA GLY A 147 18.51 5.10 -16.56
C GLY A 147 18.82 5.21 -15.09
N VAL A 148 17.85 4.81 -14.27
CA VAL A 148 18.03 4.70 -12.83
C VAL A 148 19.04 3.61 -12.49
N HIS A 149 19.14 2.53 -13.28
CA HIS A 149 20.05 1.39 -13.06
C HIS A 149 19.93 0.80 -11.64
N TRP A 150 18.69 0.73 -11.13
CA TRP A 150 18.39 0.38 -9.73
C TRP A 150 18.78 -1.06 -9.34
N ASP A 151 18.89 -1.98 -10.30
CA ASP A 151 19.29 -3.37 -10.11
C ASP A 151 20.81 -3.60 -10.31
N GLY A 152 21.58 -2.55 -10.65
CA GLY A 152 23.05 -2.54 -10.67
C GLY A 152 23.73 -3.45 -11.72
N LYS A 153 22.97 -4.21 -12.50
CA LYS A 153 23.48 -5.18 -13.48
C LYS A 153 22.79 -5.11 -14.83
N ARG A 154 21.84 -4.19 -15.00
CA ARG A 154 21.01 -4.12 -16.20
C ARG A 154 21.86 -3.82 -17.43
N HIS A 155 21.89 -4.79 -18.35
CA HIS A 155 22.69 -4.73 -19.57
C HIS A 155 24.18 -4.46 -19.33
N SER A 156 24.73 -4.87 -18.18
CA SER A 156 26.08 -4.50 -17.77
C SER A 156 27.12 -4.83 -18.84
N GLY A 157 27.06 -6.02 -19.47
CA GLY A 157 27.98 -6.37 -20.55
C GLY A 157 27.97 -5.39 -21.74
N LEU A 158 26.79 -4.95 -22.22
CA LEU A 158 26.72 -4.00 -23.35
C LEU A 158 27.18 -2.60 -22.92
N LEU A 159 26.74 -2.14 -21.75
CA LEU A 159 27.10 -0.82 -21.23
C LEU A 159 28.60 -0.75 -20.91
N GLU A 160 29.21 -1.81 -20.37
CA GLU A 160 30.65 -1.93 -20.12
C GLU A 160 31.46 -1.81 -21.42
N GLN A 161 31.05 -2.51 -22.48
CA GLN A 161 31.72 -2.44 -23.79
C GLN A 161 31.64 -1.04 -24.41
N LEU A 162 30.47 -0.39 -24.33
CA LEU A 162 30.28 0.98 -24.83
C LEU A 162 31.00 2.02 -23.96
N HIS A 163 31.11 1.77 -22.66
CA HIS A 163 31.88 2.60 -21.74
C HIS A 163 33.37 2.52 -22.02
N ALA A 164 33.92 1.31 -22.16
CA ALA A 164 35.34 1.08 -22.40
C ALA A 164 35.84 1.72 -23.71
N SER A 165 34.93 1.87 -24.68
CA SER A 165 35.20 2.52 -25.96
C SER A 165 34.96 4.03 -25.96
N GLY A 166 34.32 4.57 -24.91
CA GLY A 166 33.97 5.99 -24.81
C GLY A 166 32.79 6.41 -25.69
N ASP A 167 32.02 5.45 -26.20
CA ASP A 167 30.97 5.66 -27.21
C ASP A 167 29.63 6.15 -26.62
N ILE A 168 29.49 6.19 -25.29
CA ILE A 168 28.20 6.42 -24.62
C ILE A 168 28.26 7.50 -23.54
N ALA A 169 27.22 8.33 -23.51
CA ALA A 169 26.88 9.23 -22.40
C ALA A 169 25.81 8.58 -21.49
N LEU A 170 26.08 8.55 -20.18
CA LEU A 170 25.22 7.91 -19.18
C LEU A 170 24.65 8.94 -18.21
N TYR A 171 23.33 8.91 -18.01
CA TYR A 171 22.65 9.75 -17.02
C TYR A 171 21.82 8.93 -16.05
N GLY A 172 21.76 9.39 -14.80
CA GLY A 172 20.96 8.81 -13.73
C GLY A 172 21.62 8.99 -12.36
N PRO A 173 21.05 8.40 -11.29
CA PRO A 173 21.56 8.59 -9.94
C PRO A 173 23.02 8.18 -9.81
N ALA A 174 23.87 9.07 -9.32
CA ALA A 174 25.33 8.86 -9.34
C ALA A 174 25.78 7.56 -8.66
N GLY A 175 25.08 7.16 -7.58
CA GLY A 175 25.37 5.92 -6.85
C GLY A 175 25.22 4.64 -7.69
N ASN A 176 24.38 4.67 -8.72
CA ASN A 176 24.07 3.51 -9.56
C ASN A 176 25.00 3.38 -10.77
N TRP A 177 25.88 4.37 -10.99
CA TRP A 177 26.80 4.44 -12.13
C TRP A 177 28.28 4.36 -11.71
N ARG A 178 28.57 3.78 -10.53
CA ARG A 178 29.95 3.51 -10.09
C ARG A 178 30.65 2.56 -11.06
N GLY A 179 31.88 2.86 -11.46
CA GLY A 179 32.63 2.10 -12.46
C GLY A 179 32.41 2.53 -13.91
N TYR A 180 31.66 3.63 -14.14
CA TYR A 180 31.39 4.20 -15.46
C TYR A 180 31.85 5.67 -15.56
N GLU A 181 32.86 6.07 -14.79
CA GLU A 181 33.24 7.47 -14.55
C GLU A 181 33.52 8.25 -15.84
N GLY A 182 34.13 7.60 -16.84
CA GLY A 182 34.42 8.23 -18.15
C GLY A 182 33.19 8.53 -19.01
N SER A 183 32.09 7.79 -18.81
CA SER A 183 30.85 7.91 -19.59
C SER A 183 29.72 8.62 -18.82
N PHE A 184 29.83 8.72 -17.50
CA PHE A 184 28.83 9.37 -16.66
C PHE A 184 28.77 10.89 -16.93
N ARG A 185 27.56 11.44 -17.03
CA ARG A 185 27.28 12.86 -17.32
C ARG A 185 26.39 13.54 -16.27
N GLY A 186 26.09 12.86 -15.17
CA GLY A 186 25.29 13.38 -14.07
C GLY A 186 23.84 12.95 -14.12
N GLU A 187 23.01 13.68 -13.37
CA GLU A 187 21.56 13.46 -13.29
C GLU A 187 20.82 14.44 -14.19
N VAL A 188 19.72 13.98 -14.78
CA VAL A 188 18.77 14.86 -15.49
C VAL A 188 17.61 15.14 -14.55
N PRO A 189 17.22 16.42 -14.35
CA PRO A 189 16.07 16.76 -13.50
C PRO A 189 14.79 16.05 -13.96
N TYR A 190 14.07 15.43 -13.02
CA TYR A 190 12.76 14.84 -13.27
C TYR A 190 11.66 15.90 -13.10
N ASP A 191 11.76 16.94 -13.93
CA ASP A 191 10.89 18.09 -13.91
C ASP A 191 9.83 18.05 -15.01
N GLY A 192 9.80 17.01 -15.86
CA GLY A 192 8.89 16.83 -16.99
C GLY A 192 9.26 17.56 -18.30
N ILE A 193 10.40 18.24 -18.39
CA ILE A 193 10.87 18.95 -19.61
C ILE A 193 12.35 18.64 -19.88
N SER A 194 13.19 18.62 -18.84
CA SER A 194 14.65 18.52 -18.96
C SER A 194 15.11 17.24 -19.64
N MET A 195 14.36 16.14 -19.50
CA MET A 195 14.67 14.86 -20.15
C MET A 195 14.76 14.98 -21.67
N GLN A 196 13.80 15.66 -22.29
CA GLN A 196 13.75 15.79 -23.74
C GLN A 196 14.94 16.60 -24.27
N ALA A 197 15.28 17.71 -23.61
CA ALA A 197 16.42 18.54 -23.98
C ALA A 197 17.75 17.78 -23.82
N ALA A 198 17.88 16.98 -22.76
CA ALA A 198 19.06 16.13 -22.54
C ALA A 198 19.23 15.10 -23.66
N LEU A 199 18.15 14.42 -24.06
CA LEU A 199 18.17 13.46 -25.17
C LEU A 199 18.49 14.12 -26.52
N ALA A 200 17.82 15.23 -26.85
CA ALA A 200 18.00 15.95 -28.11
C ALA A 200 19.45 16.43 -28.33
N ARG A 201 20.15 16.79 -27.26
CA ARG A 201 21.57 17.19 -27.30
C ARG A 201 22.45 16.10 -27.93
N HIS A 202 22.20 14.83 -27.61
CA HIS A 202 22.99 13.69 -28.09
C HIS A 202 22.55 13.23 -29.48
N GLY A 203 21.25 13.13 -29.72
CA GLY A 203 20.69 12.81 -31.04
C GLY A 203 20.59 11.32 -31.37
N ILE A 204 21.24 10.42 -30.61
CA ILE A 204 20.98 8.97 -30.63
C ILE A 204 20.65 8.49 -29.22
N ALA A 205 19.53 7.79 -29.05
CA ALA A 205 19.13 7.22 -27.75
C ALA A 205 19.16 5.69 -27.78
N LEU A 206 19.77 5.09 -26.75
CA LEU A 206 19.75 3.66 -26.50
C LEU A 206 18.56 3.27 -25.60
N CYS A 207 17.59 2.58 -26.16
CA CYS A 207 16.32 2.23 -25.53
C CYS A 207 16.19 0.71 -25.36
N VAL A 208 17.08 0.08 -24.58
CA VAL A 208 17.06 -1.37 -24.32
C VAL A 208 16.26 -1.77 -23.06
N HIS A 209 15.59 -2.91 -23.08
CA HIS A 209 14.62 -3.36 -22.09
C HIS A 209 15.09 -4.63 -21.40
N LYS A 210 14.69 -4.82 -20.13
CA LYS A 210 14.83 -6.11 -19.43
C LYS A 210 14.01 -7.19 -20.15
N ASP A 211 14.43 -8.44 -20.00
CA ASP A 211 13.77 -9.61 -20.61
C ASP A 211 12.27 -9.66 -20.29
N ASP A 212 11.89 -9.35 -19.05
CA ASP A 212 10.48 -9.31 -18.63
C ASP A 212 9.64 -8.30 -19.42
N HIS A 213 10.21 -7.13 -19.75
CA HIS A 213 9.54 -6.13 -20.58
C HIS A 213 9.38 -6.58 -22.03
N ARG A 214 10.39 -7.28 -22.57
CA ARG A 214 10.31 -7.83 -23.93
C ARG A 214 9.29 -8.97 -24.02
N ALA A 215 9.28 -9.86 -23.02
CA ALA A 215 8.35 -10.97 -22.94
C ALA A 215 6.90 -10.52 -22.77
N ALA A 216 6.65 -9.47 -21.97
CA ALA A 216 5.30 -8.93 -21.74
C ALA A 216 4.87 -7.87 -22.77
N ASP A 217 5.74 -7.52 -23.73
CA ASP A 217 5.54 -6.44 -24.69
C ASP A 217 5.17 -5.09 -24.02
N THR A 218 5.86 -4.74 -22.93
CA THR A 218 5.64 -3.50 -22.16
C THR A 218 6.78 -2.50 -22.41
N PRO A 219 6.64 -1.58 -23.38
CA PRO A 219 7.71 -0.66 -23.74
C PRO A 219 7.99 0.34 -22.60
N SER A 220 9.27 0.63 -22.38
CA SER A 220 9.69 1.64 -21.41
C SER A 220 9.47 3.06 -21.96
N MET A 221 9.34 4.03 -21.05
CA MET A 221 9.20 5.46 -21.40
C MET A 221 10.29 6.00 -22.32
N ARG A 222 11.48 5.38 -22.31
CA ARG A 222 12.63 5.80 -23.11
C ARG A 222 12.36 5.83 -24.61
N LEU A 223 11.54 4.90 -25.13
CA LEU A 223 11.17 4.90 -26.55
C LEU A 223 10.39 6.17 -26.90
N PHE A 224 9.41 6.52 -26.07
CA PHE A 224 8.54 7.68 -26.28
C PHE A 224 9.31 8.99 -26.05
N GLU A 225 10.16 9.06 -25.02
CA GLU A 225 11.02 10.21 -24.75
C GLU A 225 12.00 10.47 -25.90
N ALA A 226 12.65 9.41 -26.41
CA ALA A 226 13.57 9.53 -27.53
C ALA A 226 12.88 9.95 -28.82
N ALA A 227 11.69 9.40 -29.11
CA ALA A 227 10.89 9.80 -30.25
C ALA A 227 10.44 11.27 -30.12
N ALA A 228 9.97 11.70 -28.94
CA ALA A 228 9.60 13.10 -28.69
C ALA A 228 10.80 14.04 -28.88
N ALA A 229 11.97 13.65 -28.39
CA ALA A 229 13.21 14.42 -28.53
C ALA A 229 13.74 14.49 -29.98
N GLY A 230 13.16 13.74 -30.93
CA GLY A 230 13.64 13.66 -32.31
C GLY A 230 14.98 12.93 -32.42
N CYS A 231 15.25 11.97 -31.53
CA CYS A 231 16.45 11.16 -31.57
C CYS A 231 16.33 10.02 -32.57
N LEU A 232 17.48 9.62 -33.15
CA LEU A 232 17.61 8.31 -33.76
C LEU A 232 17.59 7.26 -32.63
N ILE A 233 16.71 6.26 -32.75
CA ILE A 233 16.52 5.26 -31.69
C ILE A 233 17.26 3.97 -32.04
N ILE A 234 18.03 3.47 -31.07
CA ILE A 234 18.55 2.11 -31.05
C ILE A 234 17.86 1.37 -29.92
N THR A 235 17.14 0.30 -30.22
CA THR A 235 16.39 -0.50 -29.23
C THR A 235 16.68 -1.99 -29.42
N ASP A 236 16.08 -2.84 -28.60
CA ASP A 236 16.13 -4.29 -28.74
C ASP A 236 14.96 -4.81 -29.59
N GLU A 237 14.82 -6.13 -29.68
CA GLU A 237 13.74 -6.79 -30.43
C GLU A 237 12.40 -6.88 -29.67
N ILE A 238 12.09 -5.95 -28.77
CA ILE A 238 10.75 -5.85 -28.17
C ILE A 238 9.67 -5.82 -29.28
N PRO A 239 8.63 -6.67 -29.23
CA PRO A 239 7.64 -6.77 -30.30
C PRO A 239 6.98 -5.43 -30.65
N PHE A 240 6.75 -4.56 -29.67
CA PHE A 240 6.24 -3.21 -29.83
C PHE A 240 7.06 -2.41 -30.85
N ALA A 241 8.39 -2.40 -30.72
CA ALA A 241 9.25 -1.64 -31.62
C ALA A 241 9.14 -2.12 -33.06
N GLY A 242 9.12 -3.43 -33.28
CA GLY A 242 8.94 -4.00 -34.62
C GLY A 242 7.57 -3.69 -35.23
N ARG A 243 6.51 -3.77 -34.43
CA ARG A 243 5.12 -3.53 -34.86
C ARG A 243 4.81 -2.06 -35.10
N VAL A 244 5.31 -1.17 -34.25
CA VAL A 244 4.92 0.26 -34.22
C VAL A 244 5.95 1.14 -34.94
N LEU A 245 7.24 0.94 -34.66
CA LEU A 245 8.30 1.80 -35.18
C LEU A 245 8.93 1.23 -36.46
N GLY A 246 8.86 -0.09 -36.67
CA GLY A 246 9.25 -0.73 -37.92
C GLY A 246 10.70 -0.44 -38.32
N ASP A 247 10.88 0.25 -39.45
CA ASP A 247 12.19 0.62 -40.01
C ASP A 247 12.70 2.00 -39.56
N SER A 248 11.95 2.72 -38.71
CA SER A 248 12.36 4.04 -38.21
C SER A 248 13.36 3.96 -37.06
N VAL A 249 13.69 2.75 -36.61
CA VAL A 249 14.61 2.45 -35.51
C VAL A 249 15.58 1.34 -35.87
N PHE A 250 16.73 1.33 -35.20
CA PHE A 250 17.64 0.19 -35.24
C PHE A 250 17.31 -0.78 -34.10
N ARG A 251 17.36 -2.07 -34.38
CA ARG A 251 17.10 -3.15 -33.40
C ARG A 251 18.36 -3.98 -33.17
N LEU A 252 18.61 -4.31 -31.91
CA LEU A 252 19.72 -5.13 -31.44
C LEU A 252 19.20 -6.51 -31.01
N ASP A 253 19.86 -7.56 -31.46
CA ASP A 253 19.64 -8.93 -30.96
C ASP A 253 20.42 -9.12 -29.66
N LEU A 254 19.76 -8.84 -28.54
CA LEU A 254 20.37 -8.97 -27.21
C LEU A 254 20.64 -10.42 -26.79
N THR A 255 20.32 -11.43 -27.61
CA THR A 255 20.77 -12.82 -27.39
C THR A 255 22.23 -13.01 -27.80
N GLN A 256 22.78 -12.11 -28.63
CA GLN A 256 24.18 -12.12 -29.02
C GLN A 256 25.11 -11.58 -27.94
N ALA A 257 26.40 -11.93 -28.07
CA ALA A 257 27.44 -11.47 -27.16
C ALA A 257 27.49 -9.93 -27.10
N PRO A 258 27.71 -9.33 -25.92
CA PRO A 258 27.75 -7.87 -25.75
C PRO A 258 28.71 -7.14 -26.71
N GLU A 259 29.82 -7.76 -27.08
CA GLU A 259 30.83 -7.21 -27.99
C GLU A 259 30.26 -7.01 -29.40
N ILE A 260 29.42 -7.94 -29.86
CA ILE A 260 28.77 -7.88 -31.18
C ILE A 260 27.75 -6.74 -31.19
N ASN A 261 26.92 -6.66 -30.14
CA ASN A 261 25.95 -5.58 -29.99
C ASN A 261 26.62 -4.21 -29.86
N ALA A 262 27.74 -4.10 -29.14
CA ALA A 262 28.51 -2.87 -29.04
C ALA A 262 29.13 -2.45 -30.38
N ALA A 263 29.67 -3.41 -31.14
CA ALA A 263 30.16 -3.16 -32.50
C ALA A 263 29.03 -2.66 -33.41
N ARG A 264 27.85 -3.28 -33.33
CA ARG A 264 26.68 -2.85 -34.10
C ARG A 264 26.22 -1.44 -33.75
N VAL A 265 26.24 -1.08 -32.46
CA VAL A 265 25.95 0.28 -32.00
C VAL A 265 26.94 1.30 -32.60
N ARG A 266 28.25 0.99 -32.60
CA ARG A 266 29.26 1.85 -33.24
C ARG A 266 29.04 2.05 -34.73
N GLU A 267 28.66 0.99 -35.45
CA GLU A 267 28.31 1.09 -36.87
C GLU A 267 27.14 2.06 -37.09
N ILE A 268 26.14 2.03 -36.21
CA ILE A 268 24.98 2.93 -36.28
C ILE A 268 25.40 4.38 -35.98
N ILE A 269 26.27 4.61 -34.98
CA ILE A 269 26.83 5.95 -34.69
C ILE A 269 27.62 6.47 -35.90
N ALA A 270 28.46 5.63 -36.51
CA ALA A 270 29.23 5.98 -37.69
C ALA A 270 28.32 6.30 -38.89
N PHE A 271 27.27 5.50 -39.11
CA PHE A 271 26.25 5.76 -40.12
C PHE A 271 25.58 7.12 -39.91
N ALA A 272 25.12 7.42 -38.69
CA ALA A 272 24.41 8.66 -38.42
C ALA A 272 25.27 9.91 -38.64
N ASN A 273 26.58 9.81 -38.36
CA ASN A 273 27.53 10.89 -38.62
C ASN A 273 27.98 10.98 -40.09
N ALA A 274 27.98 9.86 -40.82
CA ALA A 274 28.30 9.84 -42.25
C ALA A 274 27.14 10.32 -43.14
N ASP A 275 25.89 10.04 -42.73
CA ASP A 275 24.68 10.51 -43.39
C ASP A 275 23.66 11.10 -42.38
N PRO A 276 23.91 12.34 -41.91
CA PRO A 276 23.01 13.04 -40.98
C PRO A 276 21.59 13.21 -41.50
N ALA A 277 21.41 13.30 -42.83
CA ALA A 277 20.11 13.49 -43.46
C ALA A 277 19.27 12.20 -43.37
N ALA A 278 19.86 11.04 -43.67
CA ALA A 278 19.20 9.76 -43.51
C ALA A 278 18.85 9.46 -42.05
N ALA A 279 19.79 9.71 -41.12
CA ALA A 279 19.54 9.54 -39.69
C ALA A 279 18.41 10.46 -39.18
N GLY A 280 18.43 11.74 -39.58
CA GLY A 280 17.37 12.70 -39.24
C GLY A 280 16.01 12.31 -39.83
N ALA A 281 15.99 11.73 -41.03
CA ALA A 281 14.75 11.23 -41.64
C ALA A 281 14.18 10.02 -40.87
N MET A 282 15.02 9.12 -40.36
CA MET A 282 14.58 8.02 -39.48
C MET A 282 14.03 8.54 -38.16
N ALA A 283 14.74 9.46 -37.52
CA ALA A 283 14.31 10.09 -36.27
C ALA A 283 12.96 10.81 -36.43
N ARG A 284 12.76 11.54 -37.54
CA ARG A 284 11.49 12.18 -37.87
C ARG A 284 10.35 11.17 -37.99
N ARG A 285 10.55 10.03 -38.65
CA ARG A 285 9.49 9.00 -38.75
C ARG A 285 9.07 8.48 -37.38
N SER A 286 10.03 8.18 -36.49
CA SER A 286 9.73 7.76 -35.11
C SER A 286 8.98 8.84 -34.32
N HIS A 287 9.40 10.10 -34.47
CA HIS A 287 8.74 11.25 -33.86
C HIS A 287 7.30 11.43 -34.37
N ASP A 288 7.08 11.33 -35.67
CA ASP A 288 5.76 11.47 -36.29
C ASP A 288 4.81 10.33 -35.85
N ILE A 289 5.32 9.10 -35.72
CA ILE A 289 4.55 7.96 -35.17
C ILE A 289 4.12 8.24 -33.73
N LEU A 290 5.03 8.68 -32.86
CA LEU A 290 4.68 9.08 -31.50
C LEU A 290 3.60 10.17 -31.50
N LYS A 291 3.82 11.26 -32.24
CA LYS A 291 2.92 12.42 -32.27
C LYS A 291 1.52 12.04 -32.73
N ARG A 292 1.42 11.12 -33.69
CA ARG A 292 0.15 10.67 -34.27
C ARG A 292 -0.59 9.66 -33.37
N ASP A 293 0.11 8.65 -32.85
CA ASP A 293 -0.53 7.45 -32.31
C ASP A 293 -0.35 7.28 -30.80
N PHE A 294 0.62 7.96 -30.19
CA PHE A 294 1.03 7.72 -28.80
C PHE A 294 1.36 9.03 -28.06
N SER A 295 0.80 10.16 -28.45
CA SER A 295 1.05 11.43 -27.75
C SER A 295 0.45 11.39 -26.33
N LEU A 296 1.07 12.10 -25.39
CA LEU A 296 0.54 12.19 -24.03
C LEU A 296 -0.81 12.92 -24.01
N GLU A 297 -1.02 13.87 -24.93
CA GLU A 297 -2.29 14.58 -25.12
C GLU A 297 -3.44 13.60 -25.40
N ASP A 298 -3.26 12.71 -26.39
CA ASP A 298 -4.26 11.69 -26.73
C ASP A 298 -4.47 10.72 -25.55
N ALA A 299 -3.39 10.31 -24.88
CA ALA A 299 -3.49 9.44 -23.72
C ALA A 299 -4.30 10.07 -22.57
N VAL A 300 -4.14 11.38 -22.30
CA VAL A 300 -4.92 12.11 -21.29
C VAL A 300 -6.40 12.18 -21.69
N ASP A 301 -6.69 12.55 -22.93
CA ASP A 301 -8.07 12.69 -23.42
C ASP A 301 -8.81 11.34 -23.34
N ARG A 302 -8.21 10.28 -23.89
CA ARG A 302 -8.79 8.93 -23.88
C ARG A 302 -8.95 8.37 -22.49
N CYS A 303 -8.03 8.69 -21.56
CA CYS A 303 -8.17 8.33 -20.16
C CYS A 303 -9.41 8.99 -19.53
N CYS A 304 -9.64 10.28 -19.78
CA CYS A 304 -10.80 10.99 -19.26
C CYS A 304 -12.12 10.45 -19.81
N ASP A 305 -12.17 10.15 -21.11
CA ASP A 305 -13.33 9.53 -21.76
C ASP A 305 -13.62 8.14 -21.18
N PHE A 306 -12.59 7.29 -21.12
CA PHE A 306 -12.69 5.96 -20.52
C PHE A 306 -13.20 5.99 -19.07
N VAL A 307 -12.68 6.90 -18.24
CA VAL A 307 -13.12 7.04 -16.85
C VAL A 307 -14.59 7.43 -16.77
N THR A 308 -15.04 8.32 -17.65
CA THR A 308 -16.43 8.76 -17.71
C THR A 308 -17.36 7.58 -18.04
N GLU A 309 -16.99 6.78 -19.03
CA GLU A 309 -17.72 5.58 -19.44
C GLU A 309 -17.70 4.50 -18.35
N ALA A 310 -16.54 4.23 -17.76
CA ALA A 310 -16.38 3.23 -16.71
C ALA A 310 -17.19 3.56 -15.45
N LYS A 311 -17.21 4.84 -15.03
CA LYS A 311 -18.07 5.31 -13.93
C LYS A 311 -19.55 5.08 -14.23
N GLU A 312 -19.99 5.39 -15.45
CA GLU A 312 -21.38 5.20 -15.83
C GLU A 312 -21.76 3.71 -15.91
N HIS A 313 -20.85 2.87 -16.41
CA HIS A 313 -21.00 1.42 -16.38
C HIS A 313 -21.20 0.90 -14.95
N LEU A 314 -20.33 1.30 -14.01
CA LEU A 314 -20.46 0.88 -12.61
C LEU A 314 -21.75 1.38 -11.96
N ARG A 315 -22.16 2.63 -12.21
CA ARG A 315 -23.44 3.16 -11.71
C ARG A 315 -24.65 2.33 -12.18
N LYS A 316 -24.65 1.92 -13.45
CA LYS A 316 -25.68 1.03 -14.01
C LYS A 316 -25.63 -0.35 -13.34
N THR A 317 -24.43 -0.88 -13.13
CA THR A 317 -24.20 -2.14 -12.42
C THR A 317 -24.77 -2.11 -11.01
N TYR A 318 -24.51 -1.05 -10.23
CA TYR A 318 -25.06 -0.90 -8.86
C TYR A 318 -26.58 -0.77 -8.86
N ARG A 319 -27.14 0.02 -9.78
CA ARG A 319 -28.59 0.19 -9.90
C ARG A 319 -29.27 -1.14 -10.19
N SER A 320 -28.74 -1.92 -11.13
CA SER A 320 -29.30 -3.22 -11.45
C SER A 320 -29.12 -4.24 -10.31
N GLY A 321 -28.05 -4.15 -9.51
CA GLY A 321 -27.92 -4.91 -8.26
C GLY A 321 -29.01 -4.54 -7.24
N ALA A 322 -29.29 -3.25 -7.07
CA ALA A 322 -30.37 -2.78 -6.20
C ALA A 322 -31.75 -3.22 -6.70
N GLU A 323 -32.01 -3.17 -8.01
CA GLU A 323 -33.25 -3.66 -8.63
C GLU A 323 -33.43 -5.17 -8.43
N PHE A 324 -32.35 -5.96 -8.53
CA PHE A 324 -32.36 -7.39 -8.25
C PHE A 324 -32.77 -7.69 -6.80
N ALA A 325 -32.26 -6.94 -5.84
CA ALA A 325 -32.63 -7.08 -4.44
C ALA A 325 -34.08 -6.61 -4.18
N ALA A 326 -34.52 -5.51 -4.80
CA ALA A 326 -35.89 -5.01 -4.69
C ALA A 326 -36.91 -6.01 -5.24
N ALA A 327 -36.59 -6.74 -6.31
CA ALA A 327 -37.44 -7.80 -6.83
C ALA A 327 -37.68 -8.93 -5.80
N SER A 328 -36.77 -9.10 -4.84
CA SER A 328 -36.89 -10.09 -3.76
C SER A 328 -37.65 -9.56 -2.53
N SER A 329 -37.80 -8.24 -2.36
CA SER A 329 -38.46 -7.65 -1.18
C SER A 329 -39.99 -7.59 -1.29
N GLY A 330 -40.55 -7.78 -2.50
CA GLY A 330 -42.00 -7.82 -2.74
C GLY A 330 -42.73 -6.48 -2.65
N ALA A 331 -42.03 -5.38 -2.33
CA ALA A 331 -42.58 -4.03 -2.30
C ALA A 331 -41.57 -2.98 -2.85
N PRO A 332 -41.99 -2.04 -3.71
CA PRO A 332 -41.08 -1.09 -4.36
C PRO A 332 -40.27 -0.19 -3.41
N ASP A 333 -40.83 0.14 -2.25
CA ASP A 333 -40.23 1.04 -1.26
C ASP A 333 -39.64 0.32 -0.03
N ALA A 334 -39.61 -1.02 -0.05
CA ALA A 334 -39.04 -1.79 1.06
C ALA A 334 -37.51 -1.63 1.13
N PRO A 335 -36.92 -1.66 2.34
CA PRO A 335 -35.46 -1.64 2.48
C PRO A 335 -34.84 -2.86 1.79
N LEU A 336 -33.73 -2.62 1.08
CA LEU A 336 -32.96 -3.67 0.40
C LEU A 336 -32.11 -4.45 1.40
N VAL A 337 -31.57 -3.74 2.40
CA VAL A 337 -30.73 -4.29 3.46
C VAL A 337 -31.19 -3.73 4.80
N ASP A 338 -31.36 -4.62 5.77
CA ASP A 338 -31.47 -4.27 7.18
C ASP A 338 -30.07 -4.27 7.82
N ILE A 339 -29.59 -3.10 8.24
CA ILE A 339 -28.29 -2.93 8.87
C ILE A 339 -28.46 -2.89 10.39
N ILE A 340 -27.83 -3.82 11.09
CA ILE A 340 -27.88 -3.86 12.54
C ILE A 340 -26.70 -3.07 13.10
N ILE A 341 -27.00 -2.01 13.84
CA ILE A 341 -26.01 -1.21 14.57
C ILE A 341 -26.27 -1.41 16.06
N ARG A 342 -25.27 -1.93 16.76
CA ARG A 342 -25.32 -2.02 18.23
C ARG A 342 -24.72 -0.76 18.82
N THR A 343 -25.39 -0.19 19.81
CA THR A 343 -24.92 1.03 20.46
C THR A 343 -25.33 1.09 21.94
N GLY A 344 -24.87 2.12 22.64
CA GLY A 344 -25.21 2.40 24.03
C GLY A 344 -24.00 2.78 24.90
N GLY A 345 -22.80 2.39 24.49
CA GLY A 345 -21.55 2.59 25.23
C GLY A 345 -20.65 3.74 24.76
N ARG A 346 -20.94 4.36 23.61
CA ARG A 346 -20.06 5.35 22.95
C ARG A 346 -20.71 6.73 22.80
N THR A 347 -19.93 7.74 22.43
CA THR A 347 -20.44 9.10 22.16
C THR A 347 -21.35 9.11 20.92
N LEU A 348 -22.24 10.10 20.83
CA LEU A 348 -23.18 10.20 19.70
C LEU A 348 -22.49 10.48 18.37
N ASP A 349 -21.29 11.04 18.37
CA ASP A 349 -20.58 11.41 17.14
C ASP A 349 -20.16 10.18 16.33
N PHE A 350 -19.78 9.09 17.00
CA PHE A 350 -19.54 7.81 16.34
C PHE A 350 -20.82 7.30 15.68
N VAL A 351 -21.92 7.21 16.44
CA VAL A 351 -23.20 6.70 15.92
C VAL A 351 -23.68 7.54 14.73
N LYS A 352 -23.59 8.88 14.83
CA LYS A 352 -23.93 9.80 13.74
C LYS A 352 -23.12 9.54 12.48
N ARG A 353 -21.81 9.39 12.62
CA ARG A 353 -20.91 9.11 11.50
C ARG A 353 -21.32 7.82 10.78
N SER A 354 -21.57 6.76 11.54
CA SER A 354 -21.97 5.45 11.03
C SER A 354 -23.30 5.53 10.29
N LEU A 355 -24.33 6.17 10.89
CA LEU A 355 -25.64 6.39 10.27
C LEU A 355 -25.54 7.19 8.97
N ARG A 356 -24.74 8.27 8.95
CA ARG A 356 -24.56 9.11 7.75
C ARG A 356 -23.88 8.36 6.61
N SER A 357 -22.92 7.49 6.92
CA SER A 357 -22.29 6.66 5.89
C SER A 357 -23.27 5.71 5.17
N ILE A 358 -24.36 5.31 5.84
CA ILE A 358 -25.47 4.55 5.25
C ILE A 358 -26.42 5.49 4.49
N ALA A 359 -26.70 6.68 5.01
CA ALA A 359 -27.54 7.66 4.33
C ALA A 359 -26.95 8.13 3.00
N ASP A 360 -25.61 8.18 2.89
CA ASP A 360 -24.87 8.63 1.72
C ASP A 360 -24.76 7.59 0.59
N GLN A 361 -25.40 6.42 0.73
CA GLN A 361 -25.36 5.37 -0.28
C GLN A 361 -25.99 5.83 -1.61
N SER A 362 -25.26 5.58 -2.69
CA SER A 362 -25.55 6.07 -4.05
C SER A 362 -26.78 5.43 -4.71
N VAL A 363 -27.16 4.22 -4.28
CA VAL A 363 -28.34 3.49 -4.75
C VAL A 363 -29.06 2.80 -3.60
N GLY A 364 -30.35 2.52 -3.78
CA GLY A 364 -31.15 1.74 -2.84
C GLY A 364 -31.75 2.53 -1.67
N ARG A 365 -32.61 1.85 -0.91
CA ARG A 365 -33.17 2.29 0.37
C ARG A 365 -32.78 1.27 1.44
N TYR A 366 -32.49 1.75 2.64
CA TYR A 366 -31.94 0.95 3.73
C TYR A 366 -32.71 1.18 5.01
N ARG A 367 -32.65 0.20 5.91
CA ARG A 367 -33.19 0.34 7.26
C ARG A 367 -32.11 -0.01 8.26
N VAL A 368 -31.85 0.90 9.18
CA VAL A 368 -31.01 0.62 10.33
C VAL A 368 -31.88 0.12 11.47
N ILE A 369 -31.52 -1.02 12.04
CA ILE A 369 -32.01 -1.49 13.33
C ILE A 369 -31.00 -1.01 14.37
N LEU A 370 -31.30 0.12 15.02
CA LEU A 370 -30.42 0.72 16.02
C LEU A 370 -30.68 0.06 17.38
N ALA A 371 -29.94 -1.00 17.66
CA ALA A 371 -30.07 -1.83 18.85
C ALA A 371 -29.28 -1.24 20.02
N ASP A 372 -29.98 -0.52 20.90
CA ASP A 372 -29.42 0.17 22.04
C ASP A 372 -29.55 -0.69 23.31
N TYR A 373 -28.43 -1.23 23.78
CA TYR A 373 -28.38 -2.06 24.99
C TYR A 373 -28.33 -1.27 26.29
N ASN A 374 -28.10 0.04 26.23
CA ASN A 374 -28.05 0.91 27.41
C ASN A 374 -29.32 1.76 27.57
N GLY A 375 -30.18 1.79 26.55
CA GLY A 375 -31.50 2.43 26.59
C GLY A 375 -31.40 3.94 26.81
N ARG A 376 -30.48 4.62 26.12
CA ARG A 376 -30.21 6.04 26.27
C ARG A 376 -31.20 6.88 25.45
N ASP A 377 -31.82 7.87 26.10
CA ASP A 377 -32.79 8.76 25.46
C ASP A 377 -32.20 9.57 24.30
N ASP A 378 -30.90 9.92 24.37
CA ASP A 378 -30.21 10.68 23.33
C ASP A 378 -29.96 9.86 22.05
N VAL A 379 -29.76 8.54 22.17
CA VAL A 379 -29.71 7.60 21.05
C VAL A 379 -31.09 7.42 20.42
N ALA A 380 -32.15 7.34 21.23
CA ALA A 380 -33.52 7.26 20.71
C ALA A 380 -33.93 8.53 19.94
N ALA A 381 -33.53 9.71 20.44
CA ALA A 381 -33.73 10.97 19.73
C ALA A 381 -32.95 10.99 18.40
N LEU A 382 -31.70 10.50 18.41
CA LEU A 382 -30.86 10.42 17.21
C LEU A 382 -31.49 9.55 16.10
N ALA A 383 -32.08 8.41 16.48
CA ALA A 383 -32.78 7.53 15.54
C ALA A 383 -33.94 8.22 14.81
N THR A 384 -34.52 9.27 15.40
CA THR A 384 -35.57 10.05 14.75
C THR A 384 -34.97 11.12 13.83
N SER A 385 -33.90 11.80 14.27
CA SER A 385 -33.33 12.95 13.57
C SER A 385 -32.49 12.60 12.35
N GLU A 386 -31.85 11.42 12.32
CA GLU A 386 -30.96 11.01 11.22
C GLU A 386 -31.68 10.20 10.12
N ARG A 387 -33.03 10.13 10.16
CA ARG A 387 -33.82 9.53 9.09
C ARG A 387 -33.75 10.38 7.82
N THR A 388 -33.62 9.73 6.67
CA THR A 388 -33.63 10.37 5.35
C THR A 388 -34.60 9.65 4.42
N GLU A 389 -34.76 10.14 3.18
CA GLU A 389 -35.55 9.41 2.18
C GLU A 389 -34.98 8.01 1.89
N ARG A 390 -33.66 7.85 1.97
CA ARG A 390 -32.95 6.59 1.70
C ARG A 390 -32.70 5.75 2.93
N LEU A 391 -32.81 6.33 4.12
CA LEU A 391 -32.51 5.68 5.39
C LEU A 391 -33.68 5.80 6.37
N SER A 392 -34.33 4.67 6.62
CA SER A 392 -35.19 4.52 7.80
C SER A 392 -34.36 4.01 8.99
N ILE A 393 -34.77 4.38 10.21
CA ILE A 393 -34.11 3.92 11.44
C ILE A 393 -35.16 3.44 12.42
N ASP A 394 -35.09 2.17 12.77
CA ASP A 394 -35.90 1.54 13.81
C ASP A 394 -35.08 1.46 15.10
N TYR A 395 -35.49 2.22 16.10
CA TYR A 395 -34.87 2.16 17.42
C TYR A 395 -35.35 0.91 18.16
N LEU A 396 -34.41 0.05 18.55
CA LEU A 396 -34.66 -1.16 19.31
C LEU A 396 -33.99 -1.06 20.67
N ARG A 397 -34.79 -0.93 21.72
CA ARG A 397 -34.28 -1.01 23.10
C ARG A 397 -34.02 -2.48 23.45
N CYS A 398 -32.79 -2.77 23.87
CA CYS A 398 -32.35 -4.10 24.28
C CYS A 398 -32.11 -4.17 25.79
N ALA A 399 -32.18 -5.38 26.35
CA ALA A 399 -31.75 -5.61 27.73
C ALA A 399 -30.23 -5.54 27.84
N ASN A 400 -29.71 -4.86 28.85
CA ASN A 400 -28.28 -4.84 29.13
C ASN A 400 -27.85 -6.15 29.80
N THR A 401 -27.51 -7.16 29.00
CA THR A 401 -27.07 -8.48 29.51
C THR A 401 -25.57 -8.55 29.77
N GLY A 402 -24.80 -7.51 29.39
CA GLY A 402 -23.34 -7.56 29.34
C GLY A 402 -22.77 -8.43 28.21
N LEU A 403 -23.63 -9.05 27.38
CA LEU A 403 -23.23 -9.92 26.29
C LEU A 403 -23.42 -9.19 24.95
N ARG A 404 -22.33 -9.05 24.20
CA ARG A 404 -22.32 -8.41 22.87
C ARG A 404 -23.30 -9.08 21.90
N SER A 405 -23.35 -10.41 21.95
CA SER A 405 -24.22 -11.25 21.13
C SER A 405 -25.72 -10.99 21.38
N SER A 406 -26.19 -10.88 22.62
CA SER A 406 -27.64 -10.72 22.88
C SER A 406 -28.25 -9.51 22.17
N THR A 407 -27.52 -8.40 22.10
CA THR A 407 -27.94 -7.19 21.38
C THR A 407 -27.94 -7.40 19.87
N LEU A 408 -26.91 -8.07 19.31
CA LEU A 408 -26.87 -8.41 17.89
C LEU A 408 -28.03 -9.33 17.52
N TRP A 409 -28.29 -10.39 18.30
CA TRP A 409 -29.37 -11.35 18.07
C TRP A 409 -30.76 -10.75 18.25
N ALA A 410 -30.93 -9.77 19.14
CA ALA A 410 -32.17 -9.00 19.22
C ALA A 410 -32.43 -8.25 17.91
N GLY A 411 -31.39 -7.64 17.32
CA GLY A 411 -31.46 -7.01 16.00
C GLY A 411 -31.71 -8.00 14.86
N LEU A 412 -31.03 -9.15 14.84
CA LEU A 412 -31.21 -10.19 13.81
C LEU A 412 -32.67 -10.68 13.72
N ARG A 413 -33.39 -10.73 14.85
CA ARG A 413 -34.81 -11.11 14.87
C ARG A 413 -35.75 -10.06 14.27
N GLN A 414 -35.29 -8.83 14.04
CA GLN A 414 -36.07 -7.76 13.41
C GLN A 414 -35.85 -7.68 11.90
N VAL A 415 -34.96 -8.51 11.34
CA VAL A 415 -34.66 -8.52 9.91
C VAL A 415 -35.88 -8.97 9.11
N THR A 416 -36.27 -8.16 8.14
CA THR A 416 -37.35 -8.40 7.18
C THR A 416 -36.96 -8.09 5.73
N ALA A 417 -35.89 -7.31 5.52
CA ALA A 417 -35.30 -7.06 4.21
C ALA A 417 -34.74 -8.36 3.60
N PRO A 418 -34.60 -8.46 2.26
CA PRO A 418 -34.04 -9.66 1.62
C PRO A 418 -32.57 -9.92 1.99
N TYR A 419 -31.85 -8.85 2.35
CA TYR A 419 -30.49 -8.91 2.86
C TYR A 419 -30.38 -8.23 4.23
N PHE A 420 -29.37 -8.60 5.00
CA PHE A 420 -29.00 -7.90 6.22
C PHE A 420 -27.49 -7.69 6.30
N ALA A 421 -27.07 -6.72 7.11
CA ALA A 421 -25.68 -6.39 7.36
C ALA A 421 -25.47 -6.06 8.83
N MET A 422 -24.21 -5.97 9.23
CA MET A 422 -23.81 -5.41 10.52
C MET A 422 -22.92 -4.19 10.28
N LEU A 423 -23.01 -3.19 11.16
CA LEU A 423 -22.09 -2.06 11.18
C LEU A 423 -21.86 -1.71 12.66
N ASP A 424 -20.61 -1.74 13.10
CA ASP A 424 -20.28 -1.24 14.44
C ASP A 424 -20.47 0.28 14.48
N ASP A 425 -20.90 0.79 15.63
CA ASP A 425 -21.36 2.18 15.75
C ASP A 425 -20.26 3.23 15.64
N ASP A 426 -18.99 2.83 15.48
CA ASP A 426 -17.84 3.67 15.21
C ASP A 426 -17.19 3.48 13.83
N ASP A 427 -17.70 2.58 12.98
CA ASP A 427 -17.16 2.33 11.65
C ASP A 427 -17.95 3.00 10.53
N THR A 428 -17.43 2.99 9.31
CA THR A 428 -18.12 3.59 8.16
C THR A 428 -18.05 2.73 6.90
N VAL A 429 -18.91 3.04 5.93
CA VAL A 429 -18.90 2.43 4.60
C VAL A 429 -18.87 3.52 3.52
N MET A 430 -18.20 3.25 2.40
CA MET A 430 -18.14 4.18 1.26
C MET A 430 -19.51 4.28 0.56
N PRO A 431 -19.81 5.37 -0.17
CA PRO A 431 -21.11 5.61 -0.82
C PRO A 431 -21.58 4.55 -1.83
N ASP A 432 -20.69 3.67 -2.30
CA ASP A 432 -20.98 2.60 -3.24
C ASP A 432 -20.96 1.20 -2.59
N HIS A 433 -20.71 1.10 -1.28
CA HIS A 433 -20.50 -0.17 -0.56
C HIS A 433 -21.61 -1.19 -0.81
N PHE A 434 -22.87 -0.88 -0.45
CA PHE A 434 -23.96 -1.83 -0.67
C PHE A 434 -24.29 -2.00 -2.16
N GLY A 435 -24.04 -0.98 -2.98
CA GLY A 435 -24.17 -1.08 -4.44
C GLY A 435 -23.27 -2.17 -5.05
N HIS A 436 -22.00 -2.23 -4.64
CA HIS A 436 -21.07 -3.29 -5.03
C HIS A 436 -21.55 -4.67 -4.55
N LEU A 437 -21.94 -4.78 -3.28
CA LEU A 437 -22.34 -6.07 -2.71
C LEU A 437 -23.64 -6.61 -3.34
N LEU A 438 -24.63 -5.75 -3.59
CA LEU A 438 -25.88 -6.13 -4.25
C LEU A 438 -25.65 -6.49 -5.72
N ALA A 439 -24.75 -5.80 -6.42
CA ALA A 439 -24.34 -6.19 -7.77
C ALA A 439 -23.64 -7.56 -7.78
N THR A 440 -22.74 -7.83 -6.84
CA THR A 440 -22.12 -9.15 -6.67
C THR A 440 -23.18 -10.22 -6.36
N ALA A 441 -24.21 -9.90 -5.59
CA ALA A 441 -25.30 -10.81 -5.29
C ALA A 441 -26.21 -11.13 -6.49
N ARG A 442 -26.38 -10.17 -7.42
CA ARG A 442 -27.06 -10.36 -8.69
C ARG A 442 -26.25 -11.26 -9.62
N ASP A 443 -24.95 -11.00 -9.74
CA ASP A 443 -24.07 -11.69 -10.70
C ASP A 443 -23.73 -13.11 -10.25
N HIS A 444 -23.68 -13.32 -8.93
CA HIS A 444 -23.38 -14.61 -8.30
C HIS A 444 -24.48 -14.97 -7.29
N PRO A 445 -25.71 -15.31 -7.74
CA PRO A 445 -26.80 -15.62 -6.82
C PRO A 445 -26.54 -16.94 -6.07
N GLY A 446 -27.19 -17.13 -4.93
CA GLY A 446 -27.13 -18.38 -4.16
C GLY A 446 -26.05 -18.48 -3.09
N HIS A 447 -25.13 -17.52 -2.99
CA HIS A 447 -24.21 -17.43 -1.86
C HIS A 447 -24.90 -16.86 -0.61
N PRO A 448 -24.57 -17.34 0.61
CA PRO A 448 -25.21 -16.87 1.84
C PRO A 448 -24.74 -15.49 2.29
N LEU A 449 -23.51 -15.10 1.91
CA LEU A 449 -22.89 -13.84 2.28
C LEU A 449 -22.00 -13.32 1.14
N TYR A 450 -22.06 -12.01 0.94
CA TYR A 450 -21.28 -11.24 -0.03
C TYR A 450 -20.50 -10.17 0.72
N TYR A 451 -19.19 -10.07 0.51
CA TYR A 451 -18.34 -9.16 1.28
C TYR A 451 -17.32 -8.42 0.43
N GLY A 452 -16.95 -7.22 0.86
CA GLY A 452 -15.97 -6.34 0.23
C GLY A 452 -14.61 -6.38 0.91
N GLY A 453 -13.69 -5.57 0.39
CA GLY A 453 -12.44 -5.27 1.09
C GLY A 453 -12.62 -4.23 2.20
N VAL A 454 -11.63 -4.15 3.08
CA VAL A 454 -11.61 -3.30 4.27
C VAL A 454 -10.38 -2.41 4.24
N VAL A 455 -10.59 -1.11 4.31
CA VAL A 455 -9.56 -0.12 4.58
C VAL A 455 -9.56 0.17 6.07
N ARG A 456 -8.44 -0.05 6.75
CA ARG A 456 -8.26 0.46 8.12
C ARG A 456 -7.93 1.93 8.06
N VAL A 457 -8.60 2.74 8.87
CA VAL A 457 -8.37 4.18 9.03
C VAL A 457 -7.85 4.43 10.44
N GLU A 458 -6.61 4.89 10.57
CA GLU A 458 -6.05 5.32 11.84
C GLU A 458 -6.54 6.73 12.19
N GLU A 459 -7.17 6.86 13.35
CA GLU A 459 -7.68 8.13 13.88
C GLU A 459 -6.69 8.80 14.84
N ASP A 460 -5.77 8.04 15.43
CA ASP A 460 -4.72 8.58 16.29
C ASP A 460 -3.42 8.74 15.47
N PRO A 461 -2.98 9.96 15.11
CA PRO A 461 -1.81 10.18 14.23
C PRO A 461 -0.46 9.97 14.96
N ILE A 462 -0.32 8.86 15.68
CA ILE A 462 0.87 8.50 16.45
C ILE A 462 1.83 7.69 15.60
N GLU A 463 1.30 6.89 14.67
CA GLU A 463 2.07 6.14 13.70
C GLU A 463 1.37 6.19 12.34
N PHE A 464 2.18 6.35 11.29
CA PHE A 464 1.70 6.26 9.93
C PHE A 464 1.87 4.85 9.37
N MET A 465 0.97 4.46 8.48
CA MET A 465 0.98 3.20 7.79
C MET A 465 2.26 3.06 6.97
N SER A 466 2.92 1.91 7.10
CA SER A 466 4.10 1.58 6.31
C SER A 466 3.70 0.80 5.07
N GLN A 467 4.20 1.22 3.91
CA GLN A 467 4.09 0.47 2.66
C GLN A 467 5.50 0.14 2.15
N PRO A 468 5.71 -1.00 1.46
CA PRO A 468 7.03 -1.38 0.93
C PRO A 468 7.69 -0.27 0.10
N ASN A 469 6.89 0.46 -0.68
CA ASN A 469 7.27 1.56 -1.56
C ASN A 469 7.49 2.91 -0.86
N PHE A 470 7.19 3.02 0.43
CA PHE A 470 7.52 4.22 1.23
C PHE A 470 8.93 4.18 1.80
N THR A 471 9.66 3.07 1.66
CA THR A 471 11.06 3.01 2.09
C THR A 471 11.97 3.46 0.96
N GLY A 472 12.85 4.43 1.25
CA GLY A 472 13.76 5.00 0.25
C GLY A 472 14.94 5.74 0.89
N PRO A 473 15.88 6.25 0.08
CA PRO A 473 17.08 6.93 0.56
C PRO A 473 16.80 8.31 1.19
N MET A 474 15.62 8.90 0.95
CA MET A 474 15.24 10.16 1.58
C MET A 474 14.66 9.90 2.98
N ASP A 475 15.10 10.68 3.98
CA ASP A 475 14.59 10.61 5.36
C ASP A 475 13.27 11.40 5.48
N ILE A 476 12.23 10.89 4.81
CA ILE A 476 10.87 11.45 4.81
C ILE A 476 9.93 10.45 5.47
N GLU A 477 9.23 10.89 6.52
CA GLU A 477 8.11 10.16 7.10
C GLU A 477 6.84 10.45 6.28
N VAL A 478 6.24 9.41 5.70
CA VAL A 478 5.03 9.55 4.87
C VAL A 478 3.80 9.47 5.77
N PRO A 479 2.94 10.52 5.80
CA PRO A 479 1.85 10.61 6.77
C PRO A 479 0.58 9.82 6.35
N GLU A 480 0.72 8.58 5.88
CA GLU A 480 -0.43 7.77 5.47
C GLU A 480 -1.17 7.21 6.68
N LEU A 481 -2.48 7.44 6.76
CA LEU A 481 -3.33 6.98 7.85
C LEU A 481 -4.22 5.79 7.46
N ARG A 482 -4.17 5.35 6.19
CA ARG A 482 -5.01 4.26 5.68
C ARG A 482 -4.20 3.10 5.12
N GLU A 483 -4.67 1.89 5.36
CA GLU A 483 -4.13 0.67 4.74
C GLU A 483 -5.23 -0.24 4.23
N LEU A 484 -4.98 -0.92 3.11
CA LEU A 484 -5.85 -1.99 2.63
C LEU A 484 -5.61 -3.24 3.48
N LYS A 485 -6.41 -3.37 4.55
CA LYS A 485 -6.20 -4.38 5.59
C LYS A 485 -6.60 -5.77 5.12
N PHE A 486 -7.84 -5.91 4.65
CA PHE A 486 -8.42 -7.19 4.25
C PHE A 486 -9.08 -7.10 2.87
N MET A 487 -8.85 -8.09 2.02
CA MET A 487 -9.58 -8.29 0.75
C MET A 487 -9.32 -9.70 0.19
N ASP A 488 -9.13 -10.67 1.08
CA ASP A 488 -8.80 -12.04 0.68
C ASP A 488 -10.05 -12.76 0.18
N GLY A 489 -9.85 -13.68 -0.78
CA GLY A 489 -10.90 -14.60 -1.23
C GLY A 489 -11.38 -15.52 -0.11
N PHE A 490 -12.58 -16.08 -0.27
CA PHE A 490 -13.20 -16.87 0.79
C PHE A 490 -12.41 -18.16 1.02
N ASP A 491 -11.96 -18.30 2.26
CA ASP A 491 -11.26 -19.47 2.79
C ASP A 491 -11.95 -19.91 4.09
N LEU A 492 -12.63 -21.06 4.00
CA LEU A 492 -13.31 -21.67 5.13
C LEU A 492 -12.32 -22.20 6.18
N ILE A 493 -11.14 -22.66 5.77
CA ILE A 493 -10.11 -23.20 6.66
C ILE A 493 -9.57 -22.10 7.57
N ARG A 494 -9.34 -20.90 7.01
CA ARG A 494 -9.02 -19.70 7.80
C ARG A 494 -10.14 -19.37 8.78
N LEU A 495 -11.39 -19.33 8.31
CA LEU A 495 -12.54 -18.95 9.14
C LEU A 495 -12.76 -19.91 10.32
N VAL A 496 -12.67 -21.24 10.12
CA VAL A 496 -12.81 -22.22 11.21
C VAL A 496 -11.65 -22.22 12.21
N ASN A 497 -10.50 -21.65 11.82
CA ASN A 497 -9.37 -21.34 12.69
C ASN A 497 -9.48 -19.98 13.39
N PHE A 498 -10.65 -19.33 13.29
CA PHE A 498 -10.92 -18.03 13.89
C PHE A 498 -10.07 -16.89 13.35
N ASP A 499 -9.57 -17.00 12.12
CA ASP A 499 -8.97 -15.88 11.40
C ASP A 499 -10.07 -14.94 10.89
N ASN A 500 -10.22 -13.79 11.55
CA ASN A 500 -11.27 -12.81 11.25
C ASN A 500 -10.87 -11.84 10.13
N TYR A 501 -10.64 -12.38 8.93
CA TYR A 501 -10.28 -11.58 7.74
C TYR A 501 -11.49 -10.96 7.02
N ILE A 502 -12.71 -11.17 7.52
CA ILE A 502 -13.95 -10.55 7.02
C ILE A 502 -14.52 -9.68 8.12
N GLN A 503 -14.32 -8.38 7.99
CA GLN A 503 -14.69 -7.46 9.05
C GLN A 503 -16.22 -7.21 9.08
N SER A 504 -16.71 -6.99 10.31
CA SER A 504 -18.08 -6.68 10.74
C SER A 504 -18.91 -5.84 9.78
N ASN A 505 -18.34 -4.77 9.24
CA ASN A 505 -18.99 -3.79 8.37
C ASN A 505 -18.76 -3.98 6.87
N ALA A 506 -18.22 -5.13 6.46
CA ALA A 506 -17.80 -5.37 5.08
C ALA A 506 -18.78 -6.18 4.23
N TRP A 507 -19.95 -6.58 4.74
CA TRP A 507 -20.77 -7.61 4.08
C TRP A 507 -22.28 -7.37 4.13
N ILE A 508 -22.98 -8.04 3.20
CA ILE A 508 -24.42 -8.33 3.27
C ILE A 508 -24.62 -9.85 3.24
N ALA A 509 -25.60 -10.34 3.97
CA ALA A 509 -25.99 -11.74 4.00
C ALA A 509 -27.47 -11.91 3.66
N ARG A 510 -27.84 -13.06 3.12
CA ARG A 510 -29.23 -13.36 2.77
C ARG A 510 -30.06 -13.57 4.03
N ALA A 511 -31.18 -12.87 4.16
CA ALA A 511 -32.09 -13.06 5.28
C ALA A 511 -32.63 -14.50 5.38
N SER A 512 -32.72 -15.22 4.25
CA SER A 512 -33.09 -16.64 4.22
C SER A 512 -32.12 -17.58 4.96
N CYS A 513 -30.92 -17.10 5.32
CA CYS A 513 -29.95 -17.86 6.12
C CYS A 513 -30.14 -17.66 7.64
N LEU A 514 -31.07 -16.79 8.07
CA LEU A 514 -31.49 -16.63 9.46
C LEU A 514 -32.54 -17.67 9.83
N ASP A 515 -32.17 -18.96 9.77
CA ASP A 515 -33.02 -20.04 10.26
C ASP A 515 -33.16 -20.02 11.80
N ASP A 516 -34.09 -20.82 12.33
CA ASP A 516 -34.34 -20.92 13.77
C ASP A 516 -33.07 -21.25 14.57
N ARG A 517 -32.10 -21.95 13.96
CA ARG A 517 -30.85 -22.35 14.61
C ARG A 517 -29.82 -21.22 14.60
N THR A 518 -29.72 -20.44 13.52
CA THR A 518 -28.92 -19.23 13.42
C THR A 518 -29.40 -18.17 14.42
N LEU A 519 -30.72 -18.08 14.65
CA LEU A 519 -31.33 -17.12 15.58
C LEU A 519 -31.26 -17.51 17.08
N VAL A 520 -30.62 -18.63 17.41
CA VAL A 520 -30.32 -18.98 18.81
C VAL A 520 -29.07 -18.22 19.27
N ASP A 521 -29.28 -17.27 20.18
CA ASP A 521 -28.23 -16.46 20.80
C ASP A 521 -27.11 -17.36 21.39
N PRO A 522 -25.84 -17.16 21.02
CA PRO A 522 -24.72 -17.90 21.59
C PRO A 522 -24.32 -17.41 22.99
N ALA A 523 -24.87 -16.28 23.45
CA ALA A 523 -24.62 -15.68 24.77
C ALA A 523 -23.12 -15.45 25.02
N LEU A 524 -22.44 -14.84 24.05
CA LEU A 524 -21.02 -14.49 24.02
C LEU A 524 -20.76 -13.03 24.40
N THR A 525 -19.63 -12.81 25.08
CA THR A 525 -19.09 -11.48 25.41
C THR A 525 -18.34 -10.85 24.25
N VAL A 526 -17.65 -11.64 23.42
CA VAL A 526 -16.93 -11.25 22.18
C VAL A 526 -16.98 -12.39 21.15
N ALA A 527 -16.49 -12.16 19.93
CA ALA A 527 -16.50 -13.12 18.82
C ALA A 527 -17.91 -13.52 18.35
N GLU A 528 -18.90 -12.66 18.61
CA GLU A 528 -20.29 -12.86 18.19
C GLU A 528 -20.45 -12.82 16.66
N ASP A 529 -19.63 -12.01 16.00
CA ASP A 529 -19.51 -11.87 14.55
C ASP A 529 -18.97 -13.16 13.91
N MET A 530 -17.87 -13.68 14.45
CA MET A 530 -17.25 -14.93 14.00
C MET A 530 -18.19 -16.12 14.16
N TYR A 531 -18.95 -16.19 15.26
CA TYR A 531 -19.99 -17.20 15.41
C TYR A 531 -21.07 -17.06 14.32
N LEU A 532 -21.54 -15.85 14.05
CA LEU A 532 -22.51 -15.61 12.97
C LEU A 532 -21.96 -16.04 11.61
N TYR A 533 -20.71 -15.72 11.28
CA TYR A 533 -20.07 -16.13 10.03
C TYR A 533 -20.02 -17.65 9.91
N LEU A 534 -19.63 -18.35 10.96
CA LEU A 534 -19.59 -19.82 10.95
C LEU A 534 -20.99 -20.43 10.79
N MET A 535 -22.02 -19.79 11.34
CA MET A 535 -23.41 -20.21 11.13
C MET A 535 -23.87 -19.98 9.68
N LEU A 536 -23.50 -18.85 9.08
CA LEU A 536 -23.80 -18.55 7.68
C LEU A 536 -23.01 -19.46 6.71
N ALA A 537 -21.78 -19.83 7.06
CA ALA A 537 -20.93 -20.71 6.25
C ALA A 537 -21.49 -22.14 6.11
N ARG A 538 -22.44 -22.54 6.97
CA ARG A 538 -23.21 -23.79 6.82
C ARG A 538 -24.04 -23.82 5.54
N PHE A 539 -24.43 -22.67 5.02
CA PHE A 539 -25.26 -22.56 3.82
C PHE A 539 -24.43 -22.54 2.52
N GLY A 540 -23.12 -22.40 2.61
CA GLY A 540 -22.24 -22.39 1.44
C GLY A 540 -21.06 -21.42 1.57
N ALA A 541 -20.27 -21.35 0.51
CA ALA A 541 -19.11 -20.46 0.42
C ALA A 541 -19.52 -18.99 0.31
N PHE A 542 -18.76 -18.08 0.89
CA PHE A 542 -18.98 -16.64 0.74
C PHE A 542 -18.41 -16.13 -0.57
N ARG A 543 -18.92 -14.98 -1.03
CA ARG A 543 -18.47 -14.36 -2.28
C ARG A 543 -17.80 -13.02 -2.02
N LEU A 544 -16.52 -12.92 -2.40
CA LEU A 544 -15.79 -11.66 -2.42
C LEU A 544 -16.28 -10.77 -3.56
N SER A 545 -16.51 -9.51 -3.25
CA SER A 545 -16.57 -8.36 -4.15
C SER A 545 -15.24 -7.62 -4.00
N PRO A 546 -14.33 -7.61 -4.99
CA PRO A 546 -12.99 -7.04 -4.83
C PRO A 546 -13.02 -5.50 -4.91
N SER A 547 -13.73 -4.88 -3.98
CA SER A 547 -13.89 -3.44 -3.84
C SER A 547 -13.72 -3.08 -2.35
N PRO A 548 -12.68 -2.33 -1.96
CA PRO A 548 -12.41 -2.03 -0.55
C PRO A 548 -13.25 -0.85 -0.04
N THR A 549 -14.54 -1.09 0.15
CA THR A 549 -15.53 -0.06 0.45
C THR A 549 -15.96 -0.02 1.92
N ALA A 550 -15.47 -0.95 2.74
CA ALA A 550 -15.61 -0.89 4.19
C ALA A 550 -14.47 -0.09 4.82
N LEU A 551 -14.79 0.83 5.72
CA LEU A 551 -13.82 1.64 6.46
C LEU A 551 -13.87 1.24 7.93
N TRP A 552 -12.78 0.63 8.41
CA TRP A 552 -12.62 0.22 9.79
C TRP A 552 -11.82 1.29 10.54
N ASN A 553 -12.52 2.06 11.38
CA ASN A 553 -11.95 3.15 12.15
C ASN A 553 -11.23 2.60 13.38
N TRP A 554 -9.93 2.88 13.47
CA TRP A 554 -9.06 2.36 14.50
C TRP A 554 -8.35 3.49 15.24
N ARG A 555 -8.15 3.30 16.55
CA ARG A 555 -7.49 4.25 17.43
C ARG A 555 -6.32 3.60 18.15
N SER A 556 -5.08 3.78 17.70
CA SER A 556 -3.94 3.04 18.23
C SER A 556 -3.45 3.46 19.62
N ALA A 557 -3.88 4.60 20.18
CA ALA A 557 -3.46 5.01 21.53
C ALA A 557 -4.58 5.41 22.47
N SER A 558 -5.74 5.83 21.95
CA SER A 558 -6.89 6.06 22.81
C SER A 558 -7.56 4.74 23.19
N THR A 559 -8.05 4.66 24.43
CA THR A 559 -8.87 3.53 24.88
C THR A 559 -10.24 3.63 24.23
N GLY A 560 -10.59 2.70 23.32
CA GLY A 560 -11.87 2.78 22.61
C GLY A 560 -12.14 1.69 21.58
N ASN A 561 -11.10 0.96 21.14
CA ASN A 561 -11.30 -0.22 20.32
C ASN A 561 -11.76 -1.38 21.22
N SER A 562 -12.85 -2.04 20.85
CA SER A 562 -13.33 -3.18 21.63
C SER A 562 -12.37 -4.37 21.62
N MET A 563 -11.45 -4.45 20.64
CA MET A 563 -10.42 -5.49 20.63
C MET A 563 -9.40 -5.32 21.76
N ASP A 564 -8.99 -4.09 22.09
CA ASP A 564 -7.98 -3.83 23.12
C ASP A 564 -8.58 -3.71 24.53
N ALA A 565 -9.89 -3.41 24.62
CA ALA A 565 -10.59 -3.24 25.90
C ALA A 565 -10.98 -4.56 26.59
N VAL A 566 -10.84 -5.70 25.91
CA VAL A 566 -11.27 -7.01 26.42
C VAL A 566 -10.04 -7.89 26.69
N ASP A 567 -9.99 -8.44 27.91
CA ASP A 567 -8.91 -9.33 28.36
C ASP A 567 -8.77 -10.56 27.44
N LEU A 568 -7.52 -10.95 27.14
CA LEU A 568 -7.21 -12.12 26.30
C LEU A 568 -7.87 -13.41 26.82
N SER A 569 -8.05 -13.56 28.12
CA SER A 569 -8.76 -14.70 28.72
C SER A 569 -10.24 -14.75 28.34
N VAL A 570 -10.89 -13.59 28.17
CA VAL A 570 -12.30 -13.49 27.73
C VAL A 570 -12.42 -13.85 26.25
N TRP A 571 -11.44 -13.42 25.44
CA TRP A 571 -11.30 -13.86 24.05
C TRP A 571 -11.16 -15.38 23.97
N GLN A 572 -10.16 -15.94 24.66
CA GLN A 572 -9.91 -17.39 24.65
C GLN A 572 -11.13 -18.17 25.12
N HIS A 573 -11.78 -17.74 26.21
CA HIS A 573 -12.99 -18.38 26.70
C HIS A 573 -14.13 -18.37 25.67
N SER A 574 -14.31 -17.26 24.95
CA SER A 574 -15.32 -17.16 23.89
C SER A 574 -15.00 -18.12 22.74
N LEU A 575 -13.74 -18.18 22.29
CA LEU A 575 -13.29 -19.09 21.22
C LEU A 575 -13.41 -20.57 21.60
N ASP A 576 -13.14 -20.92 22.86
CA ASP A 576 -13.34 -22.28 23.38
C ASP A 576 -14.82 -22.66 23.34
N ARG A 577 -15.71 -21.73 23.74
CA ARG A 577 -17.16 -21.93 23.66
C ARG A 577 -17.65 -22.08 22.22
N LEU A 578 -17.13 -21.29 21.28
CA LEU A 578 -17.40 -21.46 19.84
C LEU A 578 -17.02 -22.88 19.40
N SER A 579 -15.81 -23.32 19.75
CA SER A 579 -15.29 -24.63 19.37
C SER A 579 -16.18 -25.78 19.86
N ILE A 580 -16.65 -25.72 21.11
CA ILE A 580 -17.55 -26.72 21.67
C ILE A 580 -18.92 -26.68 20.99
N ARG A 581 -19.49 -25.47 20.85
CA ARG A 581 -20.85 -25.28 20.31
C ARG A 581 -20.95 -25.70 18.85
N LEU A 582 -19.93 -25.39 18.05
CA LEU A 582 -19.92 -25.65 16.61
C LEU A 582 -19.36 -27.04 16.27
N ASN A 583 -18.84 -27.80 17.24
CA ASN A 583 -18.08 -29.05 17.04
C ASN A 583 -18.71 -30.06 16.05
N GLN A 584 -20.04 -30.17 16.06
CA GLN A 584 -20.81 -31.11 15.23
C GLN A 584 -21.63 -30.42 14.14
N GLU A 585 -21.50 -29.11 13.97
CA GLU A 585 -22.09 -28.38 12.85
C GLU A 585 -21.44 -28.85 11.55
N VAL A 586 -22.25 -28.99 10.50
CA VAL A 586 -21.80 -29.34 9.15
C VAL A 586 -21.68 -28.04 8.37
N MET A 587 -20.49 -27.74 7.85
CA MET A 587 -20.22 -26.54 7.06
C MET A 587 -20.74 -26.75 5.62
N GLY A 588 -20.78 -25.68 4.82
CA GLY A 588 -21.30 -25.71 3.45
C GLY A 588 -20.52 -26.61 2.48
N ASP A 589 -19.32 -27.06 2.86
CA ASP A 589 -18.52 -28.05 2.13
C ASP A 589 -18.87 -29.51 2.47
N GLY A 590 -19.79 -29.72 3.43
CA GLY A 590 -20.22 -31.03 3.92
C GLY A 590 -19.35 -31.63 5.03
N PHE A 591 -18.24 -30.99 5.41
CA PHE A 591 -17.42 -31.43 6.53
C PHE A 591 -17.98 -30.94 7.86
N ARG A 592 -17.74 -31.70 8.94
CA ARG A 592 -18.01 -31.21 10.29
C ARG A 592 -16.97 -30.13 10.63
N PHE A 593 -17.38 -29.11 11.38
CA PHE A 593 -16.49 -28.06 11.89
C PHE A 593 -15.22 -28.63 12.53
N SER A 594 -15.36 -29.68 13.35
CA SER A 594 -14.23 -30.37 13.98
C SER A 594 -13.26 -30.98 12.98
N THR A 595 -13.77 -31.59 11.90
CA THR A 595 -12.95 -32.13 10.82
C THR A 595 -12.21 -31.02 10.08
N SER A 596 -12.90 -29.94 9.71
CA SER A 596 -12.29 -28.79 9.04
C SER A 596 -11.20 -28.16 9.92
N ARG A 597 -11.42 -28.03 11.24
CA ARG A 597 -10.38 -27.57 12.17
C ARG A 597 -9.19 -28.52 12.26
N SER A 598 -9.40 -29.84 12.30
CA SER A 598 -8.29 -30.79 12.27
C SER A 598 -7.45 -30.63 10.99
N ILE A 599 -8.07 -30.44 9.84
CA ILE A 599 -7.37 -30.16 8.58
C ILE A 599 -6.59 -28.84 8.68
N ALA A 600 -7.22 -27.81 9.26
CA ALA A 600 -6.63 -26.50 9.42
C ALA A 600 -5.36 -26.49 10.29
N THR A 601 -5.22 -27.42 11.24
CA THR A 601 -3.97 -27.59 12.02
C THR A 601 -2.79 -28.14 11.20
N LEU A 602 -3.06 -28.71 10.02
CA LEU A 602 -2.03 -29.20 9.09
C LEU A 602 -1.58 -28.10 8.12
N ALA A 603 -2.36 -27.02 7.99
CA ALA A 603 -1.98 -25.89 7.17
C ALA A 603 -0.85 -25.10 7.85
N PRO A 604 0.19 -24.68 7.11
CA PRO A 604 1.18 -23.77 7.66
C PRO A 604 0.45 -22.51 8.16
N ALA A 605 0.85 -22.00 9.33
CA ALA A 605 0.36 -20.72 9.81
C ALA A 605 0.58 -19.69 8.69
N ILE A 606 -0.49 -19.05 8.24
CA ILE A 606 -0.39 -17.91 7.35
C ILE A 606 0.43 -16.89 8.12
N ALA A 607 1.57 -16.48 7.56
CA ALA A 607 2.42 -15.48 8.18
C ALA A 607 1.55 -14.25 8.43
N ASP A 608 1.25 -14.01 9.69
CA ASP A 608 0.46 -12.86 10.09
C ASP A 608 1.15 -11.62 9.56
N GLN A 609 0.37 -10.72 8.96
CA GLN A 609 0.86 -9.41 8.57
C GLN A 609 1.53 -8.80 9.80
N ALA A 610 2.81 -8.44 9.67
CA ALA A 610 3.69 -7.86 10.68
C ALA A 610 2.96 -7.51 11.99
N SER A 611 3.10 -8.38 13.01
CA SER A 611 2.71 -8.06 14.38
C SER A 611 3.10 -6.62 14.68
N ARG A 612 2.17 -5.83 15.22
CA ARG A 612 2.41 -4.41 15.51
C ARG A 612 3.79 -4.23 16.14
N PRO A 613 4.60 -3.29 15.64
CA PRO A 613 5.88 -3.01 16.27
C PRO A 613 5.62 -2.68 17.75
N PRO A 614 6.23 -3.42 18.67
CA PRO A 614 6.03 -3.23 20.10
C PRO A 614 6.53 -1.85 20.51
N ARG A 615 5.74 -1.16 21.34
CA ARG A 615 5.97 0.25 21.69
C ARG A 615 6.73 0.38 23.00
N LEU A 616 7.72 1.26 23.02
CA LEU A 616 8.47 1.66 24.18
C LEU A 616 7.61 2.63 25.04
N PRO A 617 7.21 2.24 26.26
CA PRO A 617 6.54 3.15 27.18
C PRO A 617 7.46 4.33 27.54
N ILE A 618 6.87 5.52 27.65
CA ILE A 618 7.55 6.68 28.23
C ILE A 618 7.57 6.54 29.76
N ASP A 619 8.64 7.05 30.38
CA ASP A 619 8.89 7.04 31.82
C ASP A 619 9.07 5.64 32.45
N ALA A 620 9.38 4.62 31.64
CA ALA A 620 9.71 3.27 32.11
C ALA A 620 10.96 2.70 31.43
N PHE A 621 11.91 2.20 32.24
CA PHE A 621 13.10 1.53 31.72
C PHE A 621 12.72 0.16 31.18
N THR A 622 12.97 -0.07 29.89
CA THR A 622 12.49 -1.25 29.19
C THR A 622 13.66 -2.01 28.55
N PRO A 623 13.77 -3.34 28.75
CA PRO A 623 14.69 -4.18 28.00
C PRO A 623 14.39 -4.15 26.51
N LEU A 624 15.42 -4.26 25.65
CA LEU A 624 15.23 -4.14 24.20
C LEU A 624 14.67 -5.37 23.48
N ARG A 625 14.55 -6.49 24.19
CA ARG A 625 14.05 -7.73 23.62
C ARG A 625 12.64 -7.55 23.09
N GLY A 626 12.47 -7.75 21.78
CA GLY A 626 11.18 -7.58 21.12
C GLY A 626 10.70 -6.14 21.21
N LEU A 627 11.59 -5.14 21.10
CA LEU A 627 11.25 -3.73 20.86
C LEU A 627 11.83 -3.20 19.53
N VAL A 628 12.80 -3.91 18.95
CA VAL A 628 13.52 -3.48 17.75
C VAL A 628 12.67 -3.79 16.53
N ILE A 629 12.34 -2.77 15.73
CA ILE A 629 11.40 -2.92 14.60
C ILE A 629 12.11 -3.28 13.29
N ASN A 630 13.43 -3.07 13.21
CA ASN A 630 14.24 -3.27 12.01
C ASN A 630 15.21 -4.47 12.10
N GLU A 631 14.94 -5.44 12.98
CA GLU A 631 15.85 -6.56 13.32
C GLU A 631 16.48 -7.26 12.11
N ARG A 632 15.70 -7.48 11.03
CA ARG A 632 16.14 -8.21 9.83
C ARG A 632 16.99 -7.38 8.85
N ARG A 633 17.17 -6.08 9.07
CA ARG A 633 17.82 -5.15 8.13
C ARG A 633 18.92 -4.29 8.77
N ALA A 634 19.30 -4.59 10.01
CA ALA A 634 20.03 -3.67 10.89
C ALA A 634 21.48 -4.06 11.20
N ASN A 635 22.04 -5.09 10.55
CA ASN A 635 23.32 -5.71 10.93
C ASN A 635 23.36 -6.06 12.44
N LEU A 636 22.29 -6.66 12.96
CA LEU A 636 22.19 -7.09 14.35
C LEU A 636 22.30 -8.62 14.43
N ASN A 637 22.88 -9.12 15.51
CA ASN A 637 22.78 -10.53 15.88
C ASN A 637 21.36 -10.86 16.40
N PRO A 638 20.93 -12.13 16.38
CA PRO A 638 19.68 -12.55 17.02
C PRO A 638 19.60 -12.10 18.49
N HIS A 639 18.39 -11.76 18.95
CA HIS A 639 18.14 -11.31 20.31
C HIS A 639 18.52 -12.36 21.36
N GLU A 640 19.06 -11.88 22.48
CA GLU A 640 19.33 -12.65 23.69
C GLU A 640 18.44 -12.14 24.83
N ASP A 641 18.32 -12.92 25.91
CA ASP A 641 17.47 -12.58 27.06
C ASP A 641 17.80 -11.22 27.70
N GLY A 642 19.01 -10.69 27.47
CA GLY A 642 19.47 -9.41 28.00
C GLY A 642 19.55 -8.23 27.03
N GLY A 643 19.22 -8.38 25.73
CA GLY A 643 19.41 -7.31 24.73
C GLY A 643 19.78 -7.78 23.32
N VAL A 644 20.45 -6.90 22.56
CA VAL A 644 20.90 -7.18 21.18
C VAL A 644 22.33 -6.70 20.93
N TRP A 645 23.12 -7.53 20.25
CA TRP A 645 24.48 -7.21 19.80
C TRP A 645 24.49 -6.69 18.36
N THR A 646 25.27 -5.64 18.09
CA THR A 646 25.63 -5.28 16.70
C THR A 646 26.53 -6.36 16.09
N ALA A 647 26.28 -6.68 14.82
CA ALA A 647 27.03 -7.68 14.04
C ALA A 647 28.07 -7.06 13.10
N ALA A 648 28.06 -5.72 12.96
CA ALA A 648 29.00 -4.96 12.15
C ALA A 648 29.53 -3.72 12.90
N THR A 649 30.52 -3.04 12.30
CA THR A 649 31.08 -1.78 12.80
C THR A 649 30.10 -0.61 12.74
N GLU A 650 29.04 -0.74 11.96
CA GLU A 650 27.91 0.18 11.91
C GLU A 650 26.61 -0.62 11.90
N SER A 651 25.69 -0.24 12.78
CA SER A 651 24.38 -0.84 12.92
C SER A 651 23.37 0.22 13.34
N GLU A 652 22.10 -0.03 13.10
CA GLU A 652 21.02 0.91 13.39
C GLU A 652 19.90 0.18 14.11
N ILE A 653 19.49 0.67 15.28
CA ILE A 653 18.35 0.13 16.02
C ILE A 653 17.21 1.13 15.91
N GLU A 654 16.07 0.69 15.39
CA GLU A 654 14.85 1.50 15.38
C GLU A 654 13.87 1.02 16.45
N LEU A 655 13.33 1.98 17.21
CA LEU A 655 12.33 1.78 18.26
C LEU A 655 11.14 2.71 18.01
N LEU A 656 9.95 2.26 18.41
CA LEU A 656 8.72 3.05 18.36
C LEU A 656 8.28 3.42 19.78
N LEU A 657 8.07 4.70 20.04
CA LEU A 657 7.57 5.25 21.29
C LEU A 657 6.05 5.10 21.38
N SER A 658 5.54 5.00 22.61
CA SER A 658 4.11 5.00 22.90
C SER A 658 3.42 6.34 22.59
N GLU A 659 4.17 7.43 22.54
CA GLU A 659 3.70 8.78 22.21
C GLU A 659 4.76 9.56 21.41
N ARG A 660 4.34 10.60 20.68
CA ARG A 660 5.25 11.51 19.97
C ARG A 660 5.91 12.46 20.98
N VAL A 661 7.19 12.77 20.75
CA VAL A 661 7.97 13.71 21.57
C VAL A 661 8.77 14.66 20.66
N SER A 662 8.86 15.93 21.06
CA SER A 662 9.75 16.92 20.44
C SER A 662 11.11 17.01 21.14
N GLU A 663 11.17 16.58 22.41
CA GLU A 663 12.38 16.45 23.20
C GLU A 663 12.20 15.35 24.27
N ALA A 664 13.27 14.63 24.58
CA ALA A 664 13.24 13.58 25.61
C ALA A 664 14.60 13.35 26.27
N ASN A 665 14.59 13.02 27.55
CA ASN A 665 15.75 12.44 28.22
C ASN A 665 15.84 10.95 27.88
N VAL A 666 16.88 10.56 27.15
CA VAL A 666 17.13 9.17 26.75
C VAL A 666 18.27 8.59 27.58
N GLU A 667 17.99 7.50 28.29
CA GLU A 667 18.98 6.71 29.02
C GLU A 667 19.20 5.36 28.32
N LEU A 668 20.45 5.05 28.00
CA LEU A 668 20.86 3.80 27.35
C LEU A 668 21.72 2.98 28.30
N ALA A 669 21.42 1.68 28.42
CA ALA A 669 22.31 0.71 29.04
C ALA A 669 23.00 -0.14 27.96
N PHE A 670 24.33 -0.11 27.89
CA PHE A 670 25.09 -0.79 26.84
C PHE A 670 26.42 -1.39 27.32
N THR A 671 26.89 -2.41 26.62
CA THR A 671 28.22 -3.03 26.81
C THR A 671 28.97 -3.04 25.48
N VAL A 672 30.29 -2.85 25.49
CA VAL A 672 31.10 -2.83 24.27
C VAL A 672 32.04 -4.02 24.25
N ALA A 673 32.07 -4.80 23.17
CA ALA A 673 33.02 -5.89 22.99
C ALA A 673 34.45 -5.35 22.82
N GLY A 674 35.49 -6.13 23.10
CA GLY A 674 36.85 -5.63 22.87
C GLY A 674 37.94 -6.68 22.91
N ALA A 675 38.99 -6.48 22.10
CA ALA A 675 40.16 -7.34 22.07
C ALA A 675 41.16 -6.94 23.16
N THR A 676 41.88 -7.93 23.71
CA THR A 676 42.89 -7.68 24.76
C THR A 676 43.98 -6.75 24.22
N GLY A 677 44.27 -5.65 24.92
CA GLY A 677 45.31 -4.69 24.53
C GLY A 677 44.95 -3.76 23.37
N ARG A 678 43.74 -3.84 22.82
CA ARG A 678 43.26 -2.94 21.75
C ARG A 678 42.16 -2.02 22.31
N PRO A 679 42.34 -0.69 22.30
CA PRO A 679 41.30 0.24 22.72
C PRO A 679 40.14 0.23 21.71
N GLN A 680 38.91 0.35 22.21
CA GLN A 680 37.71 0.46 21.39
C GLN A 680 37.11 1.86 21.54
N SER A 681 36.79 2.49 20.41
CA SER A 681 35.98 3.70 20.36
C SER A 681 34.61 3.39 19.76
N ILE A 682 33.62 4.15 20.23
CA ILE A 682 32.25 4.07 19.74
C ILE A 682 31.70 5.47 19.43
N ASP A 683 30.67 5.49 18.58
CA ASP A 683 29.84 6.65 18.27
C ASP A 683 28.38 6.20 18.33
N ILE A 684 27.59 6.85 19.17
CA ILE A 684 26.16 6.62 19.33
C ILE A 684 25.46 7.91 18.94
N GLN A 685 24.51 7.80 18.01
CA GLN A 685 23.63 8.89 17.61
C GLN A 685 22.17 8.48 17.78
N ILE A 686 21.30 9.44 18.10
CA ILE A 686 19.85 9.24 18.18
C ILE A 686 19.19 10.22 17.20
N ASN A 687 18.49 9.70 16.20
CA ASN A 687 17.87 10.49 15.11
C ASN A 687 18.83 11.48 14.45
N GLY A 688 20.11 11.09 14.32
CA GLY A 688 21.18 11.91 13.76
C GLY A 688 21.87 12.87 14.76
N GLU A 689 21.33 13.04 15.96
CA GLU A 689 21.97 13.82 17.02
C GLU A 689 23.05 13.00 17.75
N PRO A 690 24.31 13.45 17.81
CA PRO A 690 25.38 12.70 18.47
C PRO A 690 25.23 12.74 20.00
N VAL A 691 25.06 11.57 20.62
CA VAL A 691 24.88 11.45 22.09
C VAL A 691 26.15 11.02 22.81
N PHE A 692 27.02 10.25 22.14
CA PHE A 692 28.34 9.87 22.67
C PHE A 692 29.32 9.61 21.53
N ARG A 693 30.54 10.12 21.63
CA ARG A 693 31.66 9.77 20.74
C ARG A 693 32.95 9.74 21.54
N GLY A 694 33.61 8.58 21.58
CA GLY A 694 34.87 8.46 22.33
C GLY A 694 35.28 7.03 22.66
N PRO A 695 36.36 6.85 23.44
CA PRO A 695 36.77 5.55 23.94
C PRO A 695 35.72 4.97 24.89
N ALA A 696 35.48 3.65 24.83
CA ALA A 696 34.56 2.94 25.71
C ALA A 696 35.26 1.83 26.49
N ARG A 697 34.79 1.58 27.72
CA ARG A 697 35.25 0.43 28.50
C ARG A 697 34.67 -0.86 27.90
N THR A 698 35.52 -1.83 27.63
CA THR A 698 35.11 -3.09 27.00
C THR A 698 34.69 -4.10 28.07
N TRP A 699 33.70 -4.93 27.76
CA TRP A 699 33.16 -5.98 28.64
C TRP A 699 32.59 -5.49 29.98
N GLN A 700 32.17 -4.22 30.05
CA GLN A 700 31.53 -3.62 31.21
C GLN A 700 30.25 -2.90 30.77
N GLN A 701 29.17 -3.08 31.54
CA GLN A 701 27.93 -2.35 31.32
C GLN A 701 28.13 -0.87 31.68
N GLN A 702 27.65 -0.01 30.80
CA GLN A 702 27.74 1.44 30.86
C GLN A 702 26.35 2.04 30.69
N HIS A 703 26.13 3.20 31.31
CA HIS A 703 24.89 3.97 31.21
C HIS A 703 25.19 5.34 30.60
N LEU A 704 24.37 5.76 29.64
CA LEU A 704 24.43 7.07 29.00
C LEU A 704 23.08 7.74 29.13
N SER A 705 23.01 8.92 29.74
CA SER A 705 21.79 9.74 29.81
C SER A 705 22.02 11.08 29.10
N ARG A 706 21.13 11.42 28.16
CA ARG A 706 21.18 12.66 27.37
C ARG A 706 19.79 13.20 27.08
N LEU A 707 19.63 14.51 27.22
CA LEU A 707 18.51 15.23 26.63
C LEU A 707 18.74 15.33 25.12
N VAL A 708 17.78 14.84 24.34
CA VAL A 708 17.78 14.88 22.88
C VAL A 708 16.64 15.77 22.43
N HIS A 709 16.94 16.73 21.56
CA HIS A 709 15.95 17.56 20.88
C HIS A 709 15.77 17.04 19.46
N PHE A 710 14.53 16.79 19.06
CA PHE A 710 14.22 16.27 17.73
C PHE A 710 13.86 17.43 16.79
N LYS A 711 14.25 17.31 15.51
CA LYS A 711 13.94 18.33 14.48
C LYS A 711 12.44 18.54 14.28
N SER A 712 11.66 17.48 14.50
CA SER A 712 10.21 17.47 14.48
C SER A 712 9.72 16.50 15.54
N GLU A 713 8.47 16.69 15.96
CA GLU A 713 7.81 15.75 16.87
C GLU A 713 7.81 14.34 16.27
N THR A 714 8.30 13.35 17.01
CA THR A 714 8.50 12.00 16.48
C THR A 714 8.13 10.94 17.52
N ALA A 715 7.55 9.83 17.06
CA ALA A 715 7.42 8.61 17.84
C ALA A 715 8.53 7.61 17.51
N ARG A 716 9.47 7.90 16.61
CA ARG A 716 10.54 6.97 16.20
C ARG A 716 11.89 7.38 16.75
N LEU A 717 12.56 6.44 17.42
CA LEU A 717 13.96 6.55 17.84
C LEU A 717 14.84 5.66 16.98
N LYS A 718 15.69 6.27 16.15
CA LYS A 718 16.74 5.63 15.35
C LYS A 718 18.08 5.79 16.07
N LEU A 719 18.57 4.72 16.68
CA LEU A 719 19.88 4.67 17.33
C LEU A 719 20.93 4.15 16.35
N ARG A 720 21.80 5.04 15.87
CA ARG A 720 22.95 4.63 15.05
C ARG A 720 24.13 4.33 15.95
N LEU A 721 24.59 3.08 15.90
CA LEU A 721 25.65 2.52 16.73
C LEU A 721 26.86 2.22 15.85
N ARG A 722 27.99 2.85 16.14
CA ARG A 722 29.26 2.59 15.46
C ARG A 722 30.33 2.20 16.44
N CYS A 723 31.14 1.19 16.10
CA CYS A 723 32.34 0.82 16.82
C CYS A 723 33.53 0.68 15.86
N ALA A 724 34.75 0.89 16.38
CA ALA A 724 35.96 0.84 15.56
C ALA A 724 36.22 -0.54 14.92
N TYR A 725 35.79 -1.63 15.57
CA TYR A 725 35.89 -3.01 15.08
C TYR A 725 34.87 -3.91 15.80
N THR A 726 34.54 -5.05 15.20
CA THR A 726 33.84 -6.18 15.86
C THR A 726 34.84 -7.27 16.22
N ILE A 727 34.46 -8.17 17.11
CA ILE A 727 35.27 -9.35 17.47
C ILE A 727 34.41 -10.61 17.59
N SER A 728 35.02 -11.76 17.37
CA SER A 728 34.49 -13.06 17.80
C SER A 728 35.16 -13.50 19.11
N PRO A 729 34.42 -13.66 20.22
CA PRO A 729 34.99 -14.09 21.49
C PRO A 729 35.75 -15.41 21.40
N ALA A 730 35.23 -16.39 20.64
CA ALA A 730 35.88 -17.69 20.40
C ALA A 730 37.24 -17.54 19.70
N GLU A 731 37.34 -16.68 18.67
CA GLU A 731 38.61 -16.40 17.97
C GLU A 731 39.64 -15.71 18.88
N GLN A 732 39.18 -15.02 19.93
CA GLN A 732 40.02 -14.38 20.94
C GLN A 732 40.34 -15.29 22.14
N GLY A 733 39.95 -16.57 22.08
CA GLY A 733 40.14 -17.53 23.17
C GLY A 733 39.32 -17.22 24.43
N LYS A 734 38.24 -16.44 24.29
CA LYS A 734 37.35 -16.03 25.38
C LYS A 734 35.94 -16.58 25.15
N GLY A 735 35.61 -17.70 25.80
CA GLY A 735 34.28 -18.32 25.69
C GLY A 735 34.06 -19.09 24.38
N GLY A 736 32.81 -19.47 24.12
CA GLY A 736 32.41 -20.29 22.96
C GLY A 736 31.60 -19.56 21.88
N ASP A 737 31.43 -18.24 22.00
CA ASP A 737 30.64 -17.46 21.05
C ASP A 737 31.46 -17.16 19.78
N THR A 738 31.00 -17.66 18.64
CA THR A 738 31.67 -17.52 17.35
C THR A 738 31.23 -16.29 16.56
N ARG A 739 30.18 -15.58 17.00
CA ARG A 739 29.61 -14.43 16.29
C ARG A 739 30.51 -13.21 16.36
N GLN A 740 30.45 -12.37 15.32
CA GLN A 740 31.04 -11.04 15.37
C GLN A 740 30.13 -10.11 16.20
N ILE A 741 30.68 -9.53 17.26
CA ILE A 741 29.94 -8.65 18.18
C ILE A 741 30.67 -7.31 18.37
N GLY A 742 29.90 -6.22 18.40
CA GLY A 742 30.38 -4.84 18.59
C GLY A 742 29.84 -4.19 19.86
N ILE A 743 28.63 -3.63 19.81
CA ILE A 743 27.94 -2.96 20.92
C ILE A 743 26.71 -3.78 21.29
N PHE A 744 26.54 -4.07 22.58
CA PHE A 744 25.34 -4.67 23.15
C PHE A 744 24.48 -3.58 23.74
N LEU A 745 23.22 -3.47 23.33
CA LEU A 745 22.26 -2.58 23.96
C LEU A 745 21.27 -3.44 24.76
N SER A 746 21.24 -3.25 26.07
CA SER A 746 20.44 -4.08 26.99
C SER A 746 19.08 -3.48 27.34
N GLY A 747 19.01 -2.15 27.41
CA GLY A 747 17.76 -1.46 27.71
C GLY A 747 17.84 0.04 27.47
N ILE A 748 16.66 0.64 27.49
CA ILE A 748 16.45 2.06 27.23
C ILE A 748 15.35 2.62 28.14
N LEU A 749 15.52 3.83 28.63
CA LEU A 749 14.47 4.65 29.24
C LEU A 749 14.35 5.95 28.44
N VAL A 750 13.12 6.32 28.11
CA VAL A 750 12.81 7.59 27.49
C VAL A 750 11.85 8.30 28.43
N SER A 751 12.21 9.49 28.89
CA SER A 751 11.40 10.26 29.83
C SER A 751 11.23 11.70 29.37
N ARG A 752 10.11 12.30 29.76
CA ARG A 752 9.84 13.70 29.46
C ARG A 752 10.83 14.60 30.22
N PRO A 753 11.31 15.69 29.63
CA PRO A 753 12.12 16.65 30.37
C PRO A 753 11.33 17.20 31.55
N LYS A 754 11.94 17.23 32.75
CA LYS A 754 11.33 17.94 33.88
C LYS A 754 11.26 19.41 33.50
N ARG A 755 10.06 19.94 33.25
CA ARG A 755 9.85 21.39 33.23
C ARG A 755 10.11 21.87 34.65
N ASP A 756 11.23 22.55 34.87
CA ASP A 756 11.45 23.24 36.13
C ASP A 756 10.29 24.21 36.35
N ALA A 757 9.61 24.04 37.48
CA ALA A 757 8.57 24.95 37.95
C ALA A 757 9.22 26.28 38.34
N VAL A 758 9.55 27.11 37.36
CA VAL A 758 9.91 28.53 37.56
C VAL A 758 8.69 29.37 37.20
N ALA A 759 7.70 29.37 38.10
CA ALA A 759 6.61 30.34 38.14
C ALA A 759 5.95 30.35 39.52
N ALA A 760 6.73 30.58 40.58
CA ALA A 760 6.22 30.86 41.92
C ALA A 760 7.25 31.59 42.80
N SER A 761 7.82 32.71 42.33
CA SER A 761 8.55 33.64 43.21
C SER A 761 8.57 35.10 42.74
N GLU A 762 7.55 35.55 42.00
CA GLU A 762 7.33 36.98 41.70
C GLU A 762 5.86 37.34 41.95
N SER A 763 5.44 37.35 43.22
CA SER A 763 4.28 38.14 43.68
C SER A 763 4.42 38.62 45.13
N GLN A 764 5.66 38.87 45.57
CA GLN A 764 5.95 39.60 46.81
C GLN A 764 7.07 40.63 46.60
N ALA A 765 6.84 41.58 45.68
CA ALA A 765 7.35 42.95 45.74
C ALA A 765 6.80 43.75 44.54
N ALA A 766 6.18 44.89 44.85
CA ALA A 766 5.51 45.88 43.99
C ALA A 766 4.04 45.60 43.67
#